data_AF-A0A091L1F9-F1
#
_entry.id   AF-A0A091L1F9-F1
#
_cell.length_a   1.000
_cell.length_b   1.000
_cell.length_c   1.000
_cell.angle_alpha   90.00
_cell.angle_beta   90.00
_cell.angle_gamma   90.00
#
_symmetry.space_group_name_H-M   'P 1'
#
loop_
_entity.id
_entity.type
_entity.pdbx_description
1 polymer ?
#
loop_
_entity_poly.entity_id
_entity_poly.type
_entity_poly.pdbx_seq_one_letter_code
_entity_poly.pdbx_strand_id
1 'polypeptide(L)'
;VHAAVIAINEAIEKGIAEQTIATLRNPNAMLLNVDEELAQDYQNELFEAKRRKEANARLKNGTISEEERDVYEELLTQAEIQGNINKINKLIAVDNINTAIRNCDPSKTLVALMKPEAQLPVVHSFAAAVYQTELFNLQQQNAVNYLAHDELSIAVEMLSAVVLLNQALENTDILVIKNHLRNPCIGFNNLEEENFQRYADTLLSIKSEASTQGQDYLSWNDIQNCIDMVNMQIQEENERIIAIGHINEAIDQGNPENTLETLLLPTAKLQDVRPVNARHYQDVLHHAKSQKCKESQDDSALLWLDEIQKGISDANNNIKEAAVLAGGTSMINKSLEKGDSQAILMILQSKFGLRVIPECAETYFRNLSEAKNLKTREDSNESPWIKLVMKNMYDYYYNVETEEGTCVAPEGVVPKTSWLTGEEIESIVGQVTADYKREQLWLANENLIVQLQARARGFLVRKNYQERKAYLQNQEPSAIKIQAFWRGFKQRKSYVDRLKVLQGNVAAIVKIQSWVKMWLAKRAYRKRLQYFKDHNDEIVKIQAFLRANKAREDYRTLIGAENPPLTVLRKFAYLLDQSDLDFQEELEVTRLREEVVTKIRSNQQLEKDLNLMDIKIGLLVKNRITLQDVVLHSKKLNKKSKSQLEEMVMVDKQGIKGLSKERRKKLEAYQHLFYLLQTNPTYLAKLIFQMPQNKSTKFMDTVIFTLYNYASNQREEYLLLKLFKTALEEEINSKVDQIQDIVTGNPTVIKMVVSFNRGARGQNTLRQLLAPVVKEIMEDKSLIINTSPVDVYKSWVNQLEMQTGEASKLPYDVTTEQALTHTEVVNKLESSIQSLRAVTDKVLASIFSSLNMMPYGMRYIAKVLKSSLHEKFPDATEDELLKIVGNLLYYRYMNPAIVAPDGFDIIDMTAGGQIHPDQRRNLGCVAKVLQHAASNKLFEGESEHLSSMNTYLSQTYQKFRNFFQAACDVPEPEEKFNIDEYSDMVTLSKPVIYISIEEIINTHSV
;
A
#
# COMPACT_ATOMS: atom_id res chain seq x y z
N VAL A 1 57.54 20.02 -36.22
CA VAL A 1 57.29 20.87 -35.04
C VAL A 1 58.43 21.84 -34.77
N HIS A 2 59.62 21.41 -34.33
CA HIS A 2 60.69 22.35 -33.93
C HIS A 2 61.09 23.36 -35.02
N ALA A 3 61.32 22.91 -36.27
CA ALA A 3 61.59 23.80 -37.40
C ALA A 3 60.44 24.79 -37.73
N ALA A 4 59.19 24.38 -37.48
CA ALA A 4 58.03 25.25 -37.70
C ALA A 4 57.90 26.30 -36.59
N VAL A 5 58.23 25.96 -35.35
CA VAL A 5 58.27 26.88 -34.20
C VAL A 5 59.39 27.92 -34.35
N ILE A 6 60.55 27.52 -34.87
CA ILE A 6 61.64 28.46 -35.21
C ILE A 6 61.18 29.45 -36.29
N ALA A 7 60.58 28.95 -37.37
CA ALA A 7 60.05 29.81 -38.43
C ALA A 7 58.96 30.79 -37.94
N ILE A 8 58.12 30.39 -36.98
CA ILE A 8 57.15 31.27 -36.33
C ILE A 8 57.88 32.37 -35.52
N ASN A 9 58.89 32.02 -34.74
CA ASN A 9 59.67 32.99 -33.96
C ASN A 9 60.43 33.99 -34.85
N GLU A 10 60.94 33.55 -36.00
CA GLU A 10 61.57 34.42 -37.01
C GLU A 10 60.55 35.35 -37.66
N ALA A 11 59.34 34.86 -37.94
CA ALA A 11 58.27 35.70 -38.50
C ALA A 11 57.79 36.76 -37.50
N ILE A 12 57.66 36.39 -36.21
CA ILE A 12 57.35 37.32 -35.12
C ILE A 12 58.39 38.44 -35.05
N GLU A 13 59.68 38.12 -35.16
CA GLU A 13 60.78 39.09 -35.13
C GLU A 13 60.74 40.12 -36.28
N LYS A 14 60.30 39.69 -37.46
CA LYS A 14 60.20 40.55 -38.65
C LYS A 14 59.08 41.59 -38.54
N GLY A 15 58.16 41.44 -37.59
CA GLY A 15 57.12 42.43 -37.31
C GLY A 15 55.97 42.46 -38.32
N ILE A 16 55.91 41.52 -39.27
CA ILE A 16 54.92 41.52 -40.36
C ILE A 16 53.81 40.52 -40.03
N ALA A 17 52.62 41.04 -39.69
CA ALA A 17 51.46 40.24 -39.27
C ALA A 17 51.05 39.16 -40.31
N GLU A 18 51.08 39.47 -41.61
CA GLU A 18 50.77 38.52 -42.68
C GLU A 18 51.75 37.33 -42.74
N GLN A 19 53.02 37.55 -42.41
CA GLN A 19 54.02 36.48 -42.38
C GLN A 19 53.88 35.63 -41.11
N THR A 20 53.56 36.27 -39.99
CA THR A 20 53.33 35.57 -38.72
C THR A 20 52.10 34.69 -38.78
N ILE A 21 50.98 35.16 -39.33
CA ILE A 21 49.80 34.29 -39.48
C ILE A 21 50.05 33.13 -40.46
N ALA A 22 50.77 33.37 -41.56
CA ALA A 22 51.14 32.32 -42.52
C ALA A 22 52.00 31.22 -41.87
N THR A 23 52.91 31.61 -40.96
CA THR A 23 53.74 30.65 -40.22
C THR A 23 52.98 29.97 -39.07
N LEU A 24 52.08 30.66 -38.38
CA LEU A 24 51.21 30.09 -37.34
C LEU A 24 50.26 29.03 -37.89
N ARG A 25 49.78 29.19 -39.12
CA ARG A 25 48.92 28.21 -39.82
C ARG A 25 49.68 27.03 -40.42
N ASN A 26 51.00 26.96 -40.24
CA ASN A 26 51.77 25.82 -40.72
C ASN A 26 51.29 24.54 -40.02
N PRO A 27 50.77 23.53 -40.75
CA PRO A 27 50.24 22.32 -40.13
C PRO A 27 51.30 21.55 -39.33
N ASN A 28 52.58 21.74 -39.65
CA ASN A 28 53.70 21.13 -38.92
C ASN A 28 54.00 21.79 -37.57
N ALA A 29 53.39 22.95 -37.28
CA ALA A 29 53.46 23.62 -35.97
C ALA A 29 52.45 23.06 -34.96
N MET A 30 51.44 22.30 -35.42
CA MET A 30 50.40 21.69 -34.58
C MET A 30 49.71 22.70 -33.64
N LEU A 31 49.45 23.91 -34.15
CA LEU A 31 48.69 24.93 -33.44
C LEU A 31 47.20 24.80 -33.77
N LEU A 32 46.35 25.04 -32.78
CA LEU A 32 44.89 24.96 -32.88
C LEU A 32 44.26 26.35 -32.72
N ASN A 33 43.09 26.56 -33.31
CA ASN A 33 42.28 27.79 -33.19
C ASN A 33 42.99 29.07 -33.66
N VAL A 34 43.75 29.02 -34.75
CA VAL A 34 44.40 30.20 -35.34
C VAL A 34 43.43 30.90 -36.30
N ASP A 35 43.02 32.13 -35.98
CA ASP A 35 42.13 32.96 -36.80
C ASP A 35 42.92 33.97 -37.68
N GLU A 36 42.59 34.04 -38.97
CA GLU A 36 43.24 34.97 -39.90
C GLU A 36 42.89 36.43 -39.60
N GLU A 37 41.70 36.70 -39.09
CA GLU A 37 41.23 38.06 -38.79
C GLU A 37 42.02 38.71 -37.64
N LEU A 38 42.70 37.90 -36.82
CA LEU A 38 43.45 38.30 -35.63
C LEU A 38 44.96 38.36 -35.85
N ALA A 39 45.41 38.32 -37.12
CA ALA A 39 46.83 38.29 -37.48
C ALA A 39 47.66 39.39 -36.81
N GLN A 40 47.11 40.61 -36.69
CA GLN A 40 47.81 41.74 -36.07
C GLN A 40 47.88 41.62 -34.54
N ASP A 41 46.82 41.14 -33.90
CA ASP A 41 46.76 40.95 -32.44
C ASP A 41 47.69 39.81 -31.99
N TYR A 42 47.70 38.71 -32.74
CA TYR A 42 48.67 37.62 -32.56
C TYR A 42 50.10 38.10 -32.69
N GLN A 43 50.38 38.89 -33.73
CA GLN A 43 51.72 39.44 -33.96
C GLN A 43 52.17 40.31 -32.77
N ASN A 44 51.32 41.20 -32.28
CA ASN A 44 51.68 42.13 -31.21
C ASN A 44 51.95 41.40 -29.88
N GLU A 45 51.05 40.52 -29.44
CA GLU A 45 51.22 39.81 -28.16
C GLU A 45 52.34 38.76 -28.23
N LEU A 46 52.50 38.04 -29.35
CA LEU A 46 53.61 37.10 -29.51
C LEU A 46 54.96 37.82 -29.56
N PHE A 47 55.02 39.00 -30.19
CA PHE A 47 56.22 39.83 -30.18
C PHE A 47 56.58 40.32 -28.78
N GLU A 48 55.60 40.77 -28.00
CA GLU A 48 55.83 41.14 -26.60
C GLU A 48 56.19 39.94 -25.72
N ALA A 49 55.52 38.80 -25.88
CA ALA A 49 55.82 37.58 -25.14
C ALA A 49 57.25 37.11 -25.44
N LYS A 50 57.68 37.20 -26.70
CA LYS A 50 59.05 36.91 -27.10
C LYS A 50 60.04 37.89 -26.48
N ARG A 51 59.80 39.20 -26.56
CA ARG A 51 60.61 40.25 -25.90
C ARG A 51 60.74 40.03 -24.39
N ARG A 52 59.65 39.68 -23.71
CA ARG A 52 59.64 39.35 -22.27
C ARG A 52 60.50 38.12 -21.99
N LYS A 53 60.42 37.09 -22.83
CA LYS A 53 61.21 35.87 -22.70
C LYS A 53 62.70 36.12 -22.96
N GLU A 54 63.04 36.86 -24.01
CA GLU A 54 64.40 37.31 -24.30
C GLU A 54 65.00 38.13 -23.15
N ALA A 55 64.22 39.07 -22.60
CA ALA A 55 64.66 39.88 -21.45
C ALA A 55 64.92 39.00 -20.21
N ASN A 56 64.05 38.02 -19.94
CA ASN A 56 64.22 37.08 -18.83
C ASN A 56 65.42 36.14 -19.04
N ALA A 57 65.65 35.66 -20.26
CA ALA A 57 66.84 34.86 -20.60
C ALA A 57 68.13 35.66 -20.45
N ARG A 58 68.14 36.94 -20.85
CA ARG A 58 69.28 37.86 -20.67
C ARG A 58 69.59 38.18 -19.21
N LEU A 59 68.57 38.33 -18.37
CA LEU A 59 68.75 38.49 -16.92
C LEU A 59 69.35 37.22 -16.27
N LYS A 60 68.98 36.04 -16.78
CA LYS A 60 69.45 34.73 -16.30
C LYS A 60 70.87 34.40 -16.75
N ASN A 61 71.27 34.84 -17.94
CA ASN A 61 72.55 34.53 -18.59
C ASN A 61 73.59 35.68 -18.54
N GLY A 62 73.41 36.64 -17.62
CA GLY A 62 74.23 37.87 -17.52
C GLY A 62 75.73 37.67 -17.24
N THR A 63 76.17 36.46 -16.89
CA THR A 63 77.56 36.07 -16.61
C THR A 63 78.19 35.16 -17.68
N ILE A 64 77.47 34.85 -18.77
CA ILE A 64 77.87 33.89 -19.80
C ILE A 64 78.19 34.64 -21.13
N SER A 65 79.24 34.21 -21.85
CA SER A 65 79.62 34.74 -23.17
C SER A 65 78.48 34.60 -24.19
N GLU A 66 78.36 35.53 -25.15
CA GLU A 66 77.33 35.45 -26.22
C GLU A 66 77.40 34.15 -27.03
N GLU A 67 78.57 33.50 -27.09
CA GLU A 67 78.80 32.26 -27.84
C GLU A 67 78.30 31.00 -27.11
N GLU A 68 78.00 31.08 -25.80
CA GLU A 68 77.54 29.97 -24.96
C GLU A 68 76.04 30.04 -24.61
N ARG A 69 75.31 31.02 -25.14
CA ARG A 69 73.86 31.15 -24.90
C ARG A 69 73.09 30.15 -25.76
N ASP A 70 72.23 29.37 -25.11
CA ASP A 70 71.30 28.50 -25.82
C ASP A 70 70.20 29.33 -26.49
N VAL A 71 70.25 29.40 -27.82
CA VAL A 71 69.29 30.13 -28.66
C VAL A 71 67.85 29.69 -28.40
N TYR A 72 67.63 28.45 -27.95
CA TYR A 72 66.30 27.94 -27.64
C TYR A 72 65.71 28.52 -26.34
N GLU A 73 66.51 29.14 -25.45
CA GLU A 73 65.99 29.85 -24.27
C GLU A 73 65.34 31.19 -24.63
N GLU A 74 65.75 31.80 -25.75
CA GLU A 74 65.24 33.10 -26.22
C GLU A 74 64.00 32.96 -27.13
N LEU A 75 63.80 31.78 -27.73
CA LEU A 75 62.65 31.50 -28.61
C LEU A 75 61.41 31.05 -27.82
N LEU A 76 60.23 31.48 -28.25
CA LEU A 76 58.97 30.94 -27.72
C LEU A 76 58.80 29.48 -28.13
N THR A 77 58.41 28.63 -27.18
CA THR A 77 58.07 27.22 -27.41
C THR A 77 56.68 27.09 -28.02
N GLN A 78 56.37 25.94 -28.62
CA GLN A 78 55.04 25.64 -29.15
C GLN A 78 53.92 25.85 -28.11
N ALA A 79 54.15 25.42 -26.86
CA ALA A 79 53.17 25.54 -25.79
C ALA A 79 52.92 27.00 -25.38
N GLU A 80 53.97 27.82 -25.35
CA GLU A 80 53.85 29.26 -25.08
C GLU A 80 53.15 29.98 -26.24
N ILE A 81 53.45 29.62 -27.49
CA ILE A 81 52.78 30.18 -28.68
C ILE A 81 51.29 29.83 -28.64
N GLN A 82 50.93 28.56 -28.42
CA GLN A 82 49.53 28.13 -28.29
C GLN A 82 48.83 28.81 -27.10
N GLY A 83 49.53 28.97 -25.97
CA GLY A 83 49.02 29.66 -24.79
C GLY A 83 48.66 31.12 -25.07
N ASN A 84 49.51 31.85 -25.80
CA ASN A 84 49.26 33.25 -26.18
C ASN A 84 48.13 33.36 -27.23
N ILE A 85 48.05 32.45 -28.21
CA ILE A 85 46.94 32.40 -29.18
C ILE A 85 45.61 32.18 -28.45
N ASN A 86 45.55 31.21 -27.54
CA ASN A 86 44.36 30.94 -26.73
C ASN A 86 43.98 32.15 -25.86
N LYS A 87 44.97 32.85 -25.28
CA LYS A 87 44.75 34.07 -24.49
C LYS A 87 44.11 35.18 -25.33
N ILE A 88 44.59 35.43 -26.54
CA ILE A 88 44.07 36.49 -27.43
C ILE A 88 42.66 36.14 -27.92
N ASN A 89 42.45 34.89 -28.34
CA ASN A 89 41.13 34.41 -28.75
C ASN A 89 40.09 34.56 -27.64
N LYS A 90 40.49 34.25 -26.41
CA LYS A 90 39.65 34.42 -25.23
C LYS A 90 39.29 35.88 -24.96
N LEU A 91 40.27 36.78 -25.01
CA LEU A 91 40.04 38.22 -24.81
C LEU A 91 39.08 38.79 -25.85
N ILE A 92 39.27 38.43 -27.11
CA ILE A 92 38.44 38.91 -28.22
C ILE A 92 37.04 38.29 -28.18
N ALA A 93 36.92 37.02 -27.78
CA ALA A 93 35.62 36.40 -27.57
C ALA A 93 34.84 37.11 -26.44
N VAL A 94 35.50 37.48 -25.33
CA VAL A 94 34.89 38.24 -24.23
C VAL A 94 34.49 39.66 -24.66
N ASP A 95 35.30 40.33 -25.48
CA ASP A 95 34.96 41.66 -26.01
C ASP A 95 33.76 41.61 -26.97
N ASN A 96 33.71 40.57 -27.82
CA ASN A 96 32.57 40.30 -28.69
C ASN A 96 31.29 40.01 -27.89
N ILE A 97 31.38 39.26 -26.78
CA ILE A 97 30.25 39.00 -25.87
C ILE A 97 29.77 40.30 -25.23
N ASN A 98 30.67 41.12 -24.69
CA ASN A 98 30.32 42.41 -24.09
C ASN A 98 29.67 43.36 -25.11
N THR A 99 30.14 43.36 -26.36
CA THR A 99 29.55 44.14 -27.45
C THR A 99 28.18 43.61 -27.84
N ALA A 100 27.99 42.29 -27.90
CA ALA A 100 26.70 41.66 -28.18
C ALA A 100 25.65 42.00 -27.10
N ILE A 101 26.04 41.95 -25.81
CA ILE A 101 25.18 42.32 -24.69
C ILE A 101 24.70 43.77 -24.81
N ARG A 102 25.58 44.72 -25.18
CA ARG A 102 25.23 46.15 -25.36
C ARG A 102 24.26 46.39 -26.52
N ASN A 103 24.32 45.55 -27.55
CA ASN A 103 23.45 45.66 -28.72
C ASN A 103 22.01 45.17 -28.46
N CYS A 104 21.72 44.64 -27.27
CA CYS A 104 20.39 44.21 -26.82
C CYS A 104 19.71 43.19 -27.75
N ASP A 105 20.48 42.32 -28.39
CA ASP A 105 19.97 41.27 -29.30
C ASP A 105 20.20 39.88 -28.69
N PRO A 106 19.15 39.21 -28.18
CA PRO A 106 19.25 37.90 -27.54
C PRO A 106 19.91 36.83 -28.40
N SER A 107 19.67 36.85 -29.72
CA SER A 107 20.20 35.83 -30.62
C SER A 107 21.70 36.00 -30.84
N LYS A 108 22.16 37.25 -30.97
CA LYS A 108 23.59 37.55 -31.13
C LYS A 108 24.37 37.30 -29.85
N THR A 109 23.78 37.62 -28.71
CA THR A 109 24.40 37.37 -27.40
C THR A 109 24.55 35.88 -27.13
N LEU A 110 23.54 35.07 -27.44
CA LEU A 110 23.66 33.62 -27.36
C LEU A 110 24.78 33.07 -28.26
N VAL A 111 24.83 33.50 -29.52
CA VAL A 111 25.87 33.05 -30.47
C VAL A 111 27.28 33.43 -29.98
N ALA A 112 27.43 34.62 -29.40
CA ALA A 112 28.71 35.06 -28.84
C ALA A 112 29.10 34.24 -27.60
N LEU A 113 28.15 33.91 -26.72
CA LEU A 113 28.37 33.11 -25.51
C LEU A 113 28.73 31.64 -25.82
N MET A 114 28.22 31.09 -26.93
CA MET A 114 28.47 29.69 -27.35
C MET A 114 29.82 29.49 -28.06
N LYS A 115 30.60 30.55 -28.31
CA LYS A 115 31.90 30.43 -28.97
C LYS A 115 32.88 29.64 -28.09
N PRO A 116 33.47 28.53 -28.59
CA PRO A 116 34.39 27.70 -27.81
C PRO A 116 35.66 28.45 -27.37
N GLU A 117 36.02 29.52 -28.10
CA GLU A 117 37.15 30.40 -27.78
C GLU A 117 36.93 31.20 -26.50
N ALA A 118 35.67 31.46 -26.11
CA ALA A 118 35.32 32.20 -24.89
C ALA A 118 35.62 31.41 -23.61
N GLN A 119 35.73 30.07 -23.69
CA GLN A 119 35.95 29.17 -22.55
C GLN A 119 34.92 29.32 -21.42
N LEU A 120 33.68 29.65 -21.76
CA LEU A 120 32.58 29.79 -20.82
C LEU A 120 31.89 28.44 -20.51
N PRO A 121 31.16 28.35 -19.39
CA PRO A 121 30.31 27.20 -19.06
C PRO A 121 29.22 26.93 -20.11
N VAL A 122 28.59 25.76 -20.03
CA VAL A 122 27.55 25.33 -20.99
C VAL A 122 26.39 26.31 -21.00
N VAL A 123 26.03 26.81 -22.18
CA VAL A 123 24.95 27.79 -22.40
C VAL A 123 23.77 27.12 -23.07
N HIS A 124 22.55 27.41 -22.61
CA HIS A 124 21.33 26.78 -23.11
C HIS A 124 20.59 27.65 -24.14
N SER A 125 20.37 27.10 -25.34
CA SER A 125 19.83 27.86 -26.47
C SER A 125 18.41 28.41 -26.26
N PHE A 126 17.59 27.76 -25.42
CA PHE A 126 16.22 28.19 -25.16
C PHE A 126 16.13 29.43 -24.24
N ALA A 127 17.20 29.75 -23.51
CA ALA A 127 17.23 30.84 -22.54
C ALA A 127 17.92 32.12 -23.06
N ALA A 128 18.01 32.29 -24.39
CA ALA A 128 18.68 33.43 -25.03
C ALA A 128 18.21 34.79 -24.49
N ALA A 129 16.89 34.96 -24.31
CA ALA A 129 16.30 36.19 -23.78
C ALA A 129 16.70 36.46 -22.32
N VAL A 130 16.81 35.39 -21.51
CA VAL A 130 17.19 35.48 -20.10
C VAL A 130 18.65 35.87 -19.96
N TYR A 131 19.56 35.19 -20.67
CA TYR A 131 20.98 35.54 -20.67
C TYR A 131 21.21 36.99 -21.11
N GLN A 132 20.49 37.45 -22.13
CA GLN A 132 20.59 38.84 -22.57
C GLN A 132 20.14 39.84 -21.51
N THR A 133 18.95 39.65 -20.92
CA THR A 133 18.41 40.60 -19.95
C THR A 133 19.25 40.65 -18.67
N GLU A 134 19.62 39.48 -18.12
CA GLU A 134 20.36 39.42 -16.86
C GLU A 134 21.82 39.86 -17.01
N LEU A 135 22.52 39.46 -18.09
CA LEU A 135 23.90 39.92 -18.32
C LEU A 135 23.94 41.41 -18.66
N PHE A 136 22.91 41.96 -19.31
CA PHE A 136 22.81 43.40 -19.56
C PHE A 136 22.60 44.18 -18.25
N ASN A 137 21.75 43.68 -17.34
CA ASN A 137 21.57 44.26 -16.01
C ASN A 137 22.89 44.25 -15.21
N LEU A 138 23.61 43.11 -15.20
CA LEU A 138 24.92 43.00 -14.57
C LEU A 138 25.95 43.95 -15.18
N GLN A 139 25.95 44.08 -16.51
CA GLN A 139 26.86 44.99 -17.21
C GLN A 139 26.56 46.46 -16.86
N GLN A 140 25.29 46.86 -16.72
CA GLN A 140 24.93 48.23 -16.29
C GLN A 140 25.30 48.52 -14.83
N GLN A 141 25.24 47.52 -13.95
CA GLN A 141 25.62 47.67 -12.55
C GLN A 141 27.14 47.73 -12.35
N ASN A 142 27.91 47.22 -13.32
CA ASN A 142 29.36 47.30 -13.32
C ASN A 142 29.82 48.73 -13.70
N ALA A 143 30.66 49.34 -12.87
CA ALA A 143 31.13 50.72 -13.05
C ALA A 143 31.83 50.99 -14.40
N VAL A 144 32.36 49.94 -15.05
CA VAL A 144 33.10 50.03 -16.32
C VAL A 144 32.22 49.65 -17.53
N ASN A 145 30.94 49.29 -17.33
CA ASN A 145 30.05 48.76 -18.35
C ASN A 145 30.67 47.61 -19.17
N TYR A 146 31.50 46.80 -18.53
CA TYR A 146 32.27 45.72 -19.13
C TYR A 146 32.41 44.59 -18.12
N LEU A 147 32.07 43.37 -18.52
CA LEU A 147 32.18 42.18 -17.68
C LEU A 147 33.46 41.43 -18.03
N ALA A 148 34.33 41.25 -17.03
CA ALA A 148 35.55 40.46 -17.21
C ALA A 148 35.21 38.98 -17.45
N HIS A 149 36.15 38.21 -17.99
CA HIS A 149 35.94 36.78 -18.25
C HIS A 149 35.43 36.01 -17.01
N ASP A 150 36.04 36.26 -15.85
CA ASP A 150 35.72 35.50 -14.64
C ASP A 150 34.32 35.84 -14.12
N GLU A 151 33.91 37.10 -14.25
CA GLU A 151 32.55 37.56 -13.95
C GLU A 151 31.53 36.95 -14.92
N LEU A 152 31.84 36.91 -16.23
CA LEU A 152 31.00 36.26 -17.23
C LEU A 152 30.89 34.75 -16.98
N SER A 153 31.99 34.09 -16.61
CA SER A 153 31.98 32.66 -16.33
C SER A 153 31.08 32.33 -15.15
N ILE A 154 31.21 33.06 -14.04
CA ILE A 154 30.35 32.86 -12.85
C ILE A 154 28.89 33.20 -13.17
N ALA A 155 28.64 34.33 -13.83
CA ALA A 155 27.29 34.76 -14.17
C ALA A 155 26.58 33.76 -15.10
N VAL A 156 27.28 33.26 -16.12
CA VAL A 156 26.72 32.26 -17.05
C VAL A 156 26.47 30.93 -16.35
N GLU A 157 27.32 30.49 -15.43
CA GLU A 157 27.11 29.27 -14.65
C GLU A 157 25.88 29.37 -13.75
N MET A 158 25.76 30.46 -12.98
CA MET A 158 24.62 30.71 -12.10
C MET A 158 23.31 30.85 -12.88
N LEU A 159 23.31 31.65 -13.96
CA LEU A 159 22.12 31.83 -14.81
C LEU A 159 21.68 30.52 -15.47
N SER A 160 22.62 29.68 -15.90
CA SER A 160 22.29 28.38 -16.47
C SER A 160 21.65 27.45 -15.44
N ALA A 161 22.09 27.49 -14.17
CA ALA A 161 21.45 26.73 -13.09
C ALA A 161 20.02 27.23 -12.79
N VAL A 162 19.78 28.55 -12.78
CA VAL A 162 18.45 29.15 -12.58
C VAL A 162 17.50 28.84 -13.75
N VAL A 163 18.03 28.81 -14.97
CA VAL A 163 17.29 28.44 -16.18
C VAL A 163 16.81 26.98 -16.10
N LEU A 164 17.69 26.06 -15.70
CA LEU A 164 17.33 24.66 -15.51
C LEU A 164 16.32 24.47 -14.38
N LEU A 165 16.43 25.24 -13.29
CA LEU A 165 15.46 25.25 -12.21
C LEU A 165 14.08 25.75 -12.68
N ASN A 166 14.01 26.82 -13.47
CA ASN A 166 12.76 27.30 -14.07
C ASN A 166 12.12 26.25 -15.00
N GLN A 167 12.94 25.55 -15.80
CA GLN A 167 12.45 24.46 -16.64
C GLN A 167 11.92 23.28 -15.81
N ALA A 168 12.55 22.98 -14.67
CA ALA A 168 12.05 21.96 -13.75
C ALA A 168 10.72 22.37 -13.08
N LEU A 169 10.58 23.66 -12.75
CA LEU A 169 9.34 24.24 -12.22
C LEU A 169 8.19 24.17 -13.24
N GLU A 170 8.46 24.41 -14.53
CA GLU A 170 7.46 24.25 -15.61
C GLU A 170 6.97 22.80 -15.76
N ASN A 171 7.87 21.83 -15.62
CA ASN A 171 7.53 20.41 -15.70
C ASN A 171 6.88 19.88 -14.42
N THR A 172 6.74 20.70 -13.36
CA THR A 172 6.20 20.32 -12.05
C THR A 172 6.91 19.13 -11.39
N ASP A 173 8.18 18.89 -11.73
CA ASP A 173 8.94 17.75 -11.23
C ASP A 173 9.71 18.12 -9.95
N ILE A 174 9.10 17.80 -8.81
CA ILE A 174 9.63 18.08 -7.46
C ILE A 174 11.01 17.45 -7.25
N LEU A 175 11.28 16.27 -7.82
CA LEU A 175 12.53 15.56 -7.59
C LEU A 175 13.69 16.22 -8.36
N VAL A 176 13.40 16.69 -9.57
CA VAL A 176 14.34 17.47 -10.38
C VAL A 176 14.57 18.85 -9.77
N ILE A 177 13.53 19.52 -9.27
CA ILE A 177 13.65 20.80 -8.54
C ILE A 177 14.59 20.67 -7.34
N LYS A 178 14.41 19.64 -6.50
CA LYS A 178 15.29 19.38 -5.35
C LYS A 178 16.74 19.12 -5.76
N ASN A 179 16.95 18.39 -6.85
CA ASN A 179 18.30 18.14 -7.36
C ASN A 179 18.99 19.41 -7.88
N HIS A 180 18.23 20.33 -8.48
CA HIS A 180 18.76 21.64 -8.89
C HIS A 180 19.05 22.55 -7.70
N LEU A 181 18.20 22.56 -6.66
CA LEU A 181 18.46 23.32 -5.42
C LEU A 181 19.68 22.79 -4.64
N ARG A 182 20.00 21.50 -4.77
CA ARG A 182 21.22 20.88 -4.20
C ARG A 182 22.51 21.28 -4.91
N ASN A 183 22.42 21.84 -6.11
CA ASN A 183 23.61 22.15 -6.89
C ASN A 183 24.30 23.40 -6.30
N PRO A 184 25.54 23.30 -5.77
CA PRO A 184 26.24 24.44 -5.19
C PRO A 184 26.50 25.57 -6.21
N CYS A 185 26.48 25.27 -7.52
CA CYS A 185 26.65 26.26 -8.58
C CYS A 185 25.49 27.28 -8.69
N ILE A 186 24.36 27.05 -8.02
CA ILE A 186 23.19 27.96 -8.07
C ILE A 186 23.36 29.20 -7.19
N GLY A 187 24.26 29.13 -6.20
CA GLY A 187 24.70 30.29 -5.39
C GLY A 187 23.64 30.90 -4.48
N PHE A 188 22.54 30.22 -4.17
CA PHE A 188 21.55 30.70 -3.19
C PHE A 188 22.09 30.60 -1.76
N ASN A 189 21.73 31.59 -0.93
CA ASN A 189 22.10 31.63 0.49
C ASN A 189 21.00 31.01 1.36
N ASN A 190 21.36 30.52 2.56
CA ASN A 190 20.44 29.97 3.56
C ASN A 190 19.64 28.73 3.12
N LEU A 191 20.15 27.93 2.18
CA LEU A 191 19.50 26.68 1.78
C LEU A 191 19.70 25.60 2.85
N GLU A 192 18.60 25.12 3.43
CA GLU A 192 18.61 24.00 4.38
C GLU A 192 18.03 22.74 3.72
N GLU A 193 18.78 21.63 3.73
CA GLU A 193 18.37 20.40 3.05
C GLU A 193 17.06 19.81 3.60
N GLU A 194 16.79 20.03 4.88
CA GLU A 194 15.59 19.58 5.58
C GLU A 194 14.31 20.23 5.02
N ASN A 195 14.44 21.42 4.43
CA ASN A 195 13.33 22.27 3.98
C ASN A 195 13.12 22.25 2.45
N PHE A 196 13.88 21.45 1.72
CA PHE A 196 13.81 21.35 0.24
C PHE A 196 12.42 21.02 -0.31
N GLN A 197 11.60 20.27 0.44
CA GLN A 197 10.21 20.02 0.03
C GLN A 197 9.38 21.32 0.08
N ARG A 198 9.48 22.08 1.18
CA ARG A 198 8.72 23.34 1.37
C ARG A 198 9.18 24.43 0.41
N TYR A 199 10.48 24.52 0.11
CA TYR A 199 10.96 25.43 -0.94
C TYR A 199 10.37 25.06 -2.31
N ALA A 200 10.40 23.77 -2.70
CA ALA A 200 9.87 23.33 -3.99
C ALA A 200 8.37 23.62 -4.14
N ASP A 201 7.57 23.33 -3.10
CA ASP A 201 6.12 23.56 -3.12
C ASP A 201 5.79 25.06 -3.19
N THR A 202 6.53 25.91 -2.48
CA THR A 202 6.33 27.37 -2.47
C THR A 202 6.77 28.01 -3.79
N LEU A 203 7.88 27.54 -4.38
CA LEU A 203 8.34 27.98 -5.69
C LEU A 203 7.36 27.61 -6.81
N LEU A 204 6.71 26.45 -6.73
CA LEU A 204 5.63 26.08 -7.66
C LEU A 204 4.42 27.01 -7.51
N SER A 205 4.06 27.39 -6.28
CA SER A 205 2.99 28.36 -6.04
C SER A 205 3.32 29.73 -6.65
N ILE A 206 4.50 30.28 -6.34
CA ILE A 206 4.96 31.57 -6.87
C ILE A 206 5.06 31.54 -8.39
N LYS A 207 5.56 30.44 -8.96
CA LYS A 207 5.63 30.24 -10.41
C LYS A 207 4.24 30.26 -11.05
N SER A 208 3.26 29.61 -10.42
CA SER A 208 1.88 29.60 -10.93
C SER A 208 1.25 30.99 -10.88
N GLU A 209 1.48 31.76 -9.81
CA GLU A 209 1.02 33.13 -9.67
C GLU A 209 1.69 34.06 -10.70
N ALA A 210 3.00 33.94 -10.89
CA ALA A 210 3.75 34.71 -11.89
C ALA A 210 3.25 34.43 -13.32
N SER A 211 3.00 33.16 -13.67
CA SER A 211 2.43 32.80 -14.97
C SER A 211 1.01 33.37 -15.18
N THR A 212 0.19 33.49 -14.13
CA THR A 212 -1.12 34.17 -14.26
C THR A 212 -0.99 35.67 -14.54
N GLN A 213 0.12 36.28 -14.15
CA GLN A 213 0.44 37.69 -14.40
C GLN A 213 1.20 37.91 -15.72
N GLY A 214 1.42 36.85 -16.50
CA GLY A 214 2.14 36.90 -17.79
C GLY A 214 3.66 36.90 -17.66
N GLN A 215 4.20 36.54 -16.49
CA GLN A 215 5.63 36.37 -16.25
C GLN A 215 6.00 34.87 -16.22
N ASP A 216 6.54 34.38 -17.32
CA ASP A 216 6.90 32.97 -17.47
C ASP A 216 8.32 32.63 -16.97
N TYR A 217 9.01 33.54 -16.29
CA TYR A 217 10.37 33.30 -15.75
C TYR A 217 10.51 33.92 -14.36
N LEU A 218 11.04 33.15 -13.40
CA LEU A 218 11.41 33.64 -12.08
C LEU A 218 12.89 34.01 -12.07
N SER A 219 13.20 35.25 -11.66
CA SER A 219 14.59 35.71 -11.54
C SER A 219 15.29 35.03 -10.35
N TRP A 220 16.62 35.13 -10.32
CA TRP A 220 17.40 34.64 -9.18
C TRP A 220 16.95 35.29 -7.86
N ASN A 221 16.63 36.59 -7.89
CA ASN A 221 16.15 37.32 -6.71
C ASN A 221 14.78 36.82 -6.22
N ASP A 222 13.87 36.47 -7.15
CA ASP A 222 12.55 35.95 -6.78
C ASP A 222 12.66 34.59 -6.06
N ILE A 223 13.57 33.74 -6.54
CA ILE A 223 13.83 32.42 -5.95
C ILE A 223 14.55 32.57 -4.59
N GLN A 224 15.52 33.47 -4.47
CA GLN A 224 16.20 33.75 -3.20
C GLN A 224 15.21 34.31 -2.15
N ASN A 225 14.36 35.27 -2.54
CA ASN A 225 13.32 35.82 -1.66
C ASN A 225 12.34 34.74 -1.21
N CYS A 226 12.01 33.77 -2.08
CA CYS A 226 11.19 32.63 -1.69
C CYS A 226 11.86 31.77 -0.62
N ILE A 227 13.15 31.47 -0.78
CA ILE A 227 13.92 30.67 0.18
C ILE A 227 13.98 31.38 1.53
N ASP A 228 14.33 32.67 1.53
CA ASP A 228 14.38 33.48 2.75
C ASP A 228 13.01 33.61 3.43
N MET A 229 11.93 33.77 2.65
CA MET A 229 10.56 33.78 3.17
C MET A 229 10.19 32.45 3.85
N VAL A 230 10.50 31.31 3.22
CA VAL A 230 10.19 29.98 3.77
C VAL A 230 11.01 29.74 5.04
N ASN A 231 12.28 30.14 5.06
CA ASN A 231 13.11 30.04 6.26
C ASN A 231 12.59 30.90 7.41
N MET A 232 12.19 32.14 7.11
CA MET A 232 11.57 33.01 8.12
C MET A 232 10.27 32.40 8.67
N GLN A 233 9.43 31.79 7.82
CA GLN A 233 8.22 31.10 8.27
C GLN A 233 8.52 29.90 9.16
N ILE A 234 9.51 29.08 8.79
CA ILE A 234 9.92 27.90 9.57
C ILE A 234 10.53 28.32 10.91
N GLN A 235 11.34 29.38 10.91
CA GLN A 235 11.88 29.94 12.13
C GLN A 235 10.76 30.45 13.05
N GLU A 236 9.78 31.19 12.52
CA GLU A 236 8.61 31.62 13.30
C GLU A 236 7.80 30.43 13.85
N GLU A 237 7.65 29.34 13.09
CA GLU A 237 6.98 28.11 13.54
C GLU A 237 7.75 27.42 14.66
N ASN A 238 9.08 27.27 14.50
CA ASN A 238 9.95 26.64 15.49
C ASN A 238 10.00 27.44 16.80
N GLU A 239 10.14 28.75 16.71
CA GLU A 239 10.08 29.64 17.87
C GLU A 239 8.73 29.54 18.58
N ARG A 240 7.62 29.40 17.82
CA ARG A 240 6.29 29.19 18.39
C ARG A 240 6.17 27.83 19.10
N ILE A 241 6.75 26.77 18.55
CA ILE A 241 6.77 25.44 19.20
C ILE A 241 7.55 25.52 20.52
N ILE A 242 8.69 26.19 20.54
CA ILE A 242 9.48 26.41 21.77
C ILE A 242 8.66 27.19 22.80
N ALA A 243 7.96 28.25 22.39
CA ALA A 243 7.09 29.02 23.28
C ALA A 243 5.95 28.16 23.87
N ILE A 244 5.32 27.29 23.07
CA ILE A 244 4.29 26.34 23.55
C ILE A 244 4.89 25.35 24.56
N GLY A 245 6.12 24.88 24.32
CA GLY A 245 6.86 24.03 25.26
C GLY A 245 7.05 24.71 26.62
N HIS A 246 7.55 25.95 26.63
CA HIS A 246 7.71 26.73 27.85
C HIS A 246 6.39 26.97 28.59
N ILE A 247 5.30 27.25 27.87
CA ILE A 247 3.96 27.42 28.46
C ILE A 247 3.51 26.13 29.16
N ASN A 248 3.67 24.98 28.51
CA ASN A 248 3.29 23.69 29.09
C ASN A 248 4.15 23.33 30.32
N GLU A 249 5.44 23.66 30.29
CA GLU A 249 6.33 23.47 31.43
C GLU A 249 5.93 24.36 32.61
N ALA A 250 5.61 25.64 32.36
CA ALA A 250 5.14 26.55 33.39
C ALA A 250 3.81 26.08 34.02
N ILE A 251 2.90 25.52 33.21
CA ILE A 251 1.65 24.91 33.70
C ILE A 251 1.95 23.73 34.65
N ASP A 252 2.90 22.86 34.32
CA ASP A 252 3.26 21.70 35.15
C ASP A 252 3.95 22.12 36.45
N GLN A 253 4.75 23.19 36.42
CA GLN A 253 5.39 23.74 37.61
C GLN A 253 4.39 24.36 38.60
N GLY A 254 3.17 24.66 38.16
CA GLY A 254 2.09 25.09 39.05
C GLY A 254 2.18 26.54 39.53
N ASN A 255 3.11 27.36 39.00
CA ASN A 255 3.30 28.74 39.41
C ASN A 255 2.52 29.72 38.50
N PRO A 256 1.47 30.41 38.99
CA PRO A 256 0.67 31.35 38.20
C PRO A 256 1.44 32.49 37.54
N GLU A 257 2.51 32.99 38.17
CA GLU A 257 3.30 34.10 37.62
C GLU A 257 4.15 33.63 36.44
N ASN A 258 4.75 32.44 36.55
CA ASN A 258 5.52 31.83 35.47
C ASN A 258 4.61 31.46 34.27
N THR A 259 3.41 30.95 34.56
CA THR A 259 2.41 30.68 33.52
C THR A 259 1.96 31.96 32.84
N LEU A 260 1.78 33.07 33.57
CA LEU A 260 1.47 34.35 32.93
C LEU A 260 2.64 34.87 32.07
N GLU A 261 3.87 34.79 32.57
CA GLU A 261 5.06 35.24 31.85
C GLU A 261 5.22 34.49 30.52
N THR A 262 5.05 33.17 30.54
CA THR A 262 5.10 32.33 29.33
C THR A 262 3.93 32.57 28.37
N LEU A 263 2.72 32.86 28.88
CA LEU A 263 1.56 33.21 28.06
C LEU A 263 1.70 34.60 27.39
N LEU A 264 2.45 35.51 27.99
CA LEU A 264 2.72 36.85 27.44
C LEU A 264 3.89 36.88 26.43
N LEU A 265 4.55 35.75 26.19
CA LEU A 265 5.62 35.66 25.20
C LEU A 265 5.09 36.07 23.80
N PRO A 266 5.67 37.11 23.16
CA PRO A 266 5.22 37.60 21.85
C PRO A 266 5.25 36.50 20.77
N THR A 267 6.16 35.55 20.92
CA THR A 267 6.39 34.40 20.05
C THR A 267 5.18 33.46 19.96
N ALA A 268 4.40 33.33 21.05
CA ALA A 268 3.22 32.48 21.07
C ALA A 268 2.03 33.09 20.28
N LYS A 269 2.04 34.41 20.04
CA LYS A 269 0.95 35.18 19.37
C LYS A 269 -0.45 34.94 19.97
N LEU A 270 -0.53 34.68 21.27
CA LEU A 270 -1.80 34.46 21.99
C LEU A 270 -2.57 35.78 22.17
N GLN A 271 -3.90 35.71 22.08
CA GLN A 271 -4.80 36.86 22.14
C GLN A 271 -5.54 36.93 23.48
N ASP A 272 -5.88 38.15 23.90
CA ASP A 272 -6.70 38.45 25.09
C ASP A 272 -6.13 37.98 26.45
N VAL A 273 -4.81 37.83 26.57
CA VAL A 273 -4.17 37.49 27.86
C VAL A 273 -4.22 38.70 28.80
N ARG A 274 -4.90 38.55 29.94
CA ARG A 274 -5.05 39.61 30.97
C ARG A 274 -4.21 39.28 32.21
N PRO A 275 -3.23 40.11 32.59
CA PRO A 275 -2.36 39.84 33.75
C PRO A 275 -3.09 39.57 35.06
N VAL A 276 -4.23 40.24 35.27
CA VAL A 276 -5.07 40.10 36.48
C VAL A 276 -5.61 38.67 36.67
N ASN A 277 -5.66 37.88 35.60
CA ASN A 277 -6.26 36.56 35.58
C ASN A 277 -5.24 35.41 35.70
N ALA A 278 -3.96 35.71 36.00
CA ALA A 278 -2.85 34.75 36.03
C ALA A 278 -3.18 33.43 36.74
N ARG A 279 -3.73 33.52 37.96
CA ARG A 279 -4.11 32.35 38.76
C ARG A 279 -5.23 31.53 38.12
N HIS A 280 -6.22 32.20 37.52
CA HIS A 280 -7.31 31.51 36.85
C HIS A 280 -6.85 30.84 35.55
N TYR A 281 -5.92 31.45 34.80
CA TYR A 281 -5.33 30.80 33.64
C TYR A 281 -4.57 29.53 34.03
N GLN A 282 -3.78 29.58 35.10
CA GLN A 282 -3.09 28.39 35.62
C GLN A 282 -4.10 27.27 35.96
N ASP A 283 -5.16 27.59 36.69
CA ASP A 283 -6.13 26.59 37.15
C ASP A 283 -6.95 25.98 35.99
N VAL A 284 -7.32 26.78 34.98
CA VAL A 284 -8.08 26.32 33.80
C VAL A 284 -7.19 25.49 32.87
N LEU A 285 -5.97 25.95 32.58
CA LEU A 285 -5.06 25.26 31.67
C LEU A 285 -4.53 23.96 32.28
N HIS A 286 -4.20 23.95 33.58
CA HIS A 286 -3.81 22.72 34.27
C HIS A 286 -4.95 21.69 34.29
N HIS A 287 -6.19 22.13 34.49
CA HIS A 287 -7.35 21.24 34.41
C HIS A 287 -7.56 20.69 32.99
N ALA A 288 -7.48 21.53 31.96
CA ALA A 288 -7.59 21.10 30.57
C ALA A 288 -6.51 20.08 30.20
N LYS A 289 -5.27 20.30 30.64
CA LYS A 289 -4.17 19.34 30.46
C LYS A 289 -4.42 18.03 31.18
N SER A 290 -4.83 18.09 32.45
CA SER A 290 -5.17 16.89 33.24
C SER A 290 -6.30 16.06 32.63
N GLN A 291 -7.30 16.71 32.04
CA GLN A 291 -8.39 16.03 31.34
C GLN A 291 -7.87 15.37 30.05
N LYS A 292 -7.03 16.07 29.29
CA LYS A 292 -6.40 15.54 28.08
C LYS A 292 -5.56 14.30 28.36
N CYS A 293 -4.71 14.32 29.40
CA CYS A 293 -3.92 13.15 29.81
C CYS A 293 -4.81 11.93 30.14
N LYS A 294 -5.95 12.16 30.80
CA LYS A 294 -6.92 11.08 31.11
C LYS A 294 -7.61 10.52 29.87
N GLU A 295 -7.95 11.37 28.91
CA GLU A 295 -8.60 10.97 27.66
C GLU A 295 -7.62 10.26 26.70
N SER A 296 -6.35 10.69 26.66
CA SER A 296 -5.31 10.11 25.80
C SER A 296 -4.58 8.91 26.41
N GLN A 297 -4.71 8.66 27.73
CA GLN A 297 -3.89 7.69 28.48
C GLN A 297 -2.38 7.94 28.37
N ASP A 298 -1.99 9.21 28.17
CA ASP A 298 -0.60 9.63 28.06
C ASP A 298 -0.35 10.76 29.05
N ASP A 299 0.43 10.45 30.10
CA ASP A 299 0.79 11.41 31.15
C ASP A 299 1.70 12.53 30.62
N SER A 300 2.28 12.39 29.42
CA SER A 300 3.13 13.39 28.76
C SER A 300 2.40 14.29 27.76
N ALA A 301 1.06 14.19 27.67
CA ALA A 301 0.27 14.95 26.71
C ALA A 301 0.39 16.48 26.92
N LEU A 302 0.79 17.19 25.87
CA LEU A 302 0.91 18.65 25.85
C LEU A 302 -0.36 19.33 25.32
N LEU A 303 -0.64 20.55 25.79
CA LEU A 303 -1.63 21.42 25.20
C LEU A 303 -1.04 22.17 24.00
N TRP A 304 -1.73 22.11 22.86
CA TRP A 304 -1.35 22.82 21.63
C TRP A 304 -1.94 24.24 21.60
N LEU A 305 -1.45 25.08 20.69
CA LEU A 305 -1.78 26.51 20.62
C LEU A 305 -3.29 26.80 20.67
N ASP A 306 -4.09 26.09 19.87
CA ASP A 306 -5.54 26.29 19.80
C ASP A 306 -6.24 25.93 21.12
N GLU A 307 -5.73 24.91 21.82
CA GLU A 307 -6.25 24.48 23.12
C GLU A 307 -5.87 25.48 24.22
N ILE A 308 -4.65 26.02 24.17
CA ILE A 308 -4.19 27.08 25.07
C ILE A 308 -5.01 28.35 24.83
N GLN A 309 -5.20 28.76 23.58
CA GLN A 309 -6.01 29.93 23.23
C GLN A 309 -7.47 29.75 23.67
N LYS A 310 -8.05 28.57 23.44
CA LYS A 310 -9.39 28.23 23.95
C LYS A 310 -9.44 28.30 25.47
N GLY A 311 -8.44 27.77 26.17
CA GLY A 311 -8.35 27.85 27.63
C GLY A 311 -8.31 29.30 28.14
N ILE A 312 -7.59 30.19 27.46
CA ILE A 312 -7.55 31.64 27.78
C ILE A 312 -8.91 32.28 27.54
N SER A 313 -9.55 32.00 26.40
CA SER A 313 -10.88 32.50 26.06
C SER A 313 -11.94 32.02 27.06
N ASP A 314 -11.89 30.74 27.44
CA ASP A 314 -12.78 30.13 28.42
C ASP A 314 -12.57 30.73 29.81
N ALA A 315 -11.32 30.90 30.25
CA ALA A 315 -11.00 31.57 31.52
C ALA A 315 -11.49 33.02 31.56
N ASN A 316 -11.30 33.77 30.46
CA ASN A 316 -11.81 35.13 30.34
C ASN A 316 -13.34 35.20 30.37
N ASN A 317 -14.01 34.26 29.71
CA ASN A 317 -15.47 34.18 29.70
C ASN A 317 -16.02 33.76 31.06
N ASN A 318 -15.38 32.80 31.74
CA ASN A 318 -15.74 32.40 33.11
C ASN A 318 -15.75 33.62 34.04
N ILE A 319 -14.72 34.45 33.98
CA ILE A 319 -14.63 35.66 34.82
C ILE A 319 -15.70 36.70 34.44
N LYS A 320 -15.99 36.87 33.15
CA LYS A 320 -17.09 37.76 32.71
C LYS A 320 -18.44 37.27 33.21
N GLU A 321 -18.74 35.98 33.07
CA GLU A 321 -19.98 35.36 33.55
C GLU A 321 -20.09 35.46 35.08
N ALA A 322 -18.99 35.17 35.79
CA ALA A 322 -18.94 35.30 37.24
C ALA A 322 -19.16 36.74 37.71
N ALA A 323 -18.59 37.74 37.03
CA ALA A 323 -18.84 39.15 37.32
C ALA A 323 -20.30 39.54 37.09
N VAL A 324 -20.93 39.05 36.01
CA VAL A 324 -22.35 39.30 35.72
C VAL A 324 -23.26 38.66 36.77
N LEU A 325 -22.98 37.42 37.17
CA LEU A 325 -23.72 36.69 38.20
C LEU A 325 -23.50 37.29 39.60
N ALA A 326 -22.28 37.69 39.93
CA ALA A 326 -21.97 38.36 41.19
C ALA A 326 -22.65 39.73 41.29
N GLY A 327 -22.60 40.51 40.21
CA GLY A 327 -23.32 41.77 40.07
C GLY A 327 -24.83 41.57 40.17
N GLY A 328 -25.39 40.56 39.49
CA GLY A 328 -26.80 40.18 39.59
C GLY A 328 -27.20 39.78 41.01
N THR A 329 -26.38 38.97 41.69
CA THR A 329 -26.58 38.54 43.09
C THR A 329 -26.57 39.73 44.03
N SER A 330 -25.64 40.67 43.83
CA SER A 330 -25.56 41.93 44.57
C SER A 330 -26.80 42.80 44.34
N MET A 331 -27.23 42.95 43.09
CA MET A 331 -28.44 43.72 42.75
C MET A 331 -29.70 43.11 43.37
N ILE A 332 -29.88 41.78 43.32
CA ILE A 332 -31.04 41.11 43.95
C ILE A 332 -31.02 41.32 45.46
N ASN A 333 -29.87 41.12 46.12
CA ASN A 333 -29.76 41.31 47.56
C ASN A 333 -30.02 42.77 47.99
N LYS A 334 -29.53 43.76 47.22
CA LYS A 334 -29.82 45.20 47.42
C LYS A 334 -31.30 45.53 47.15
N SER A 335 -31.92 44.92 46.14
CA SER A 335 -33.36 45.10 45.84
C SER A 335 -34.26 44.46 46.90
N LEU A 336 -33.86 43.32 47.49
CA LEU A 336 -34.54 42.70 48.64
C LEU A 336 -34.50 43.60 49.89
N GLU A 337 -33.40 44.32 50.11
CA GLU A 337 -33.28 45.34 51.17
C GLU A 337 -34.19 46.56 50.94
N LYS A 338 -34.36 46.97 49.68
CA LYS A 338 -35.19 48.13 49.30
C LYS A 338 -36.68 47.81 49.12
N GLY A 339 -37.05 46.53 49.11
CA GLY A 339 -38.44 46.08 48.94
C GLY A 339 -38.99 46.17 47.51
N ASP A 340 -38.13 46.20 46.48
CA ASP A 340 -38.55 46.37 45.08
C ASP A 340 -38.72 45.01 44.37
N SER A 341 -39.96 44.54 44.26
CA SER A 341 -40.30 43.24 43.66
C SER A 341 -40.19 43.22 42.12
N GLN A 342 -40.35 44.36 41.46
CA GLN A 342 -40.36 44.45 39.99
C GLN A 342 -38.93 44.48 39.44
N ALA A 343 -38.00 45.11 40.16
CA ALA A 343 -36.57 45.08 39.84
C ALA A 343 -36.00 43.65 39.89
N ILE A 344 -36.40 42.83 40.87
CA ILE A 344 -35.89 41.45 41.01
C ILE A 344 -36.22 40.60 39.78
N LEU A 345 -37.43 40.73 39.24
CA LEU A 345 -37.85 39.96 38.07
C LEU A 345 -37.05 40.31 36.82
N MET A 346 -36.81 41.61 36.59
CA MET A 346 -35.94 42.07 35.50
C MET A 346 -34.49 41.59 35.67
N ILE A 347 -33.96 41.58 36.89
CA ILE A 347 -32.58 41.12 37.18
C ILE A 347 -32.46 39.60 36.97
N LEU A 348 -33.44 38.81 37.41
CA LEU A 348 -33.45 37.36 37.21
C LEU A 348 -33.51 36.96 35.72
N GLN A 349 -34.25 37.72 34.90
CA GLN A 349 -34.30 37.49 33.45
C GLN A 349 -33.04 37.96 32.72
N SER A 350 -32.46 39.10 33.11
CA SER A 350 -31.35 39.73 32.37
C SER A 350 -29.95 39.31 32.82
N LYS A 351 -29.74 38.97 34.10
CA LYS A 351 -28.41 38.66 34.68
C LYS A 351 -28.22 37.17 34.99
N PHE A 352 -29.30 36.45 35.36
CA PHE A 352 -29.26 35.00 35.63
C PHE A 352 -29.78 34.16 34.46
N GLY A 353 -30.35 34.77 33.42
CA GLY A 353 -30.85 34.06 32.23
C GLY A 353 -32.01 33.08 32.51
N LEU A 354 -32.67 33.19 33.67
CA LEU A 354 -33.75 32.29 34.06
C LEU A 354 -35.04 32.63 33.33
N ARG A 355 -35.79 31.60 32.89
CA ARG A 355 -37.13 31.76 32.33
C ARG A 355 -38.16 31.94 33.45
N VAL A 356 -38.20 33.16 33.98
CA VAL A 356 -39.08 33.57 35.08
C VAL A 356 -40.50 33.87 34.56
N ILE A 357 -41.50 33.38 35.30
CA ILE A 357 -42.93 33.55 34.99
C ILE A 357 -43.46 34.83 35.67
N PRO A 358 -43.98 35.83 34.92
CA PRO A 358 -44.45 37.11 35.47
C PRO A 358 -45.48 36.97 36.61
N GLU A 359 -46.37 35.99 36.52
CA GLU A 359 -47.44 35.71 37.47
C GLU A 359 -46.92 35.25 38.85
N CYS A 360 -45.67 34.79 38.92
CA CYS A 360 -45.03 34.34 40.16
C CYS A 360 -44.14 35.41 40.81
N ALA A 361 -44.14 36.66 40.33
CA ALA A 361 -43.29 37.76 40.80
C ALA A 361 -43.31 37.94 42.33
N GLU A 362 -44.51 38.02 42.92
CA GLU A 362 -44.69 38.19 44.36
C GLU A 362 -44.23 36.98 45.17
N THR A 363 -44.45 35.77 44.65
CA THR A 363 -43.97 34.52 45.25
C THR A 363 -42.45 34.39 45.22
N TYR A 364 -41.79 34.81 44.13
CA TYR A 364 -40.32 34.87 44.10
C TYR A 364 -39.80 35.86 45.14
N PHE A 365 -40.36 37.07 45.19
CA PHE A 365 -39.96 38.10 46.16
C PHE A 365 -40.12 37.61 47.60
N ARG A 366 -41.28 37.01 47.94
CA ARG A 366 -41.56 36.51 49.29
C ARG A 366 -40.59 35.42 49.73
N ASN A 367 -40.38 34.40 48.89
CA ASN A 367 -39.53 33.27 49.25
C ASN A 367 -38.05 33.66 49.32
N LEU A 368 -37.59 34.56 48.43
CA LEU A 368 -36.23 35.12 48.50
C LEU A 368 -36.05 36.02 49.74
N SER A 369 -37.05 36.82 50.11
CA SER A 369 -37.00 37.64 51.33
C SER A 369 -36.96 36.79 52.60
N GLU A 370 -37.77 35.73 52.66
CA GLU A 370 -37.78 34.78 53.77
C GLU A 370 -36.43 34.05 53.91
N ALA A 371 -35.88 33.55 52.81
CA ALA A 371 -34.58 32.89 52.79
C ALA A 371 -33.44 33.83 53.23
N LYS A 372 -33.49 35.11 52.84
CA LYS A 372 -32.52 36.12 53.27
C LYS A 372 -32.63 36.39 54.77
N ASN A 373 -33.84 36.59 55.29
CA ASN A 373 -34.07 36.88 56.71
C ASN A 373 -33.59 35.76 57.64
N LEU A 374 -33.60 34.50 57.18
CA LEU A 374 -33.07 33.36 57.94
C LEU A 374 -31.54 33.38 58.07
N LYS A 375 -30.83 34.09 57.20
CA LYS A 375 -29.36 34.20 57.21
C LYS A 375 -28.84 35.41 57.97
N THR A 376 -29.63 36.46 58.09
CA THR A 376 -29.22 37.69 58.79
C THR A 376 -29.04 37.40 60.29
N ARG A 377 -27.80 37.42 60.78
CA ARG A 377 -27.46 37.36 62.21
C ARG A 377 -27.05 38.76 62.68
N GLU A 378 -27.48 39.18 63.87
CA GLU A 378 -27.32 40.56 64.37
C GLU A 378 -25.86 40.97 64.67
N ASP A 379 -24.93 40.01 64.81
CA ASP A 379 -23.50 40.27 65.14
C ASP A 379 -22.54 39.64 64.10
N SER A 380 -22.35 40.29 62.95
CA SER A 380 -21.43 39.78 61.91
C SER A 380 -20.37 40.83 61.51
N ASN A 381 -19.09 40.57 61.84
CA ASN A 381 -17.92 41.28 61.29
C ASN A 381 -17.66 40.82 59.83
N GLU A 382 -18.66 40.98 58.96
CA GLU A 382 -18.57 40.59 57.55
C GLU A 382 -17.88 41.67 56.71
N SER A 383 -17.03 41.25 55.78
CA SER A 383 -16.40 42.13 54.80
C SER A 383 -17.33 42.39 53.59
N PRO A 384 -17.08 43.40 52.73
CA PRO A 384 -17.91 43.68 51.56
C PRO A 384 -17.79 42.67 50.40
N TRP A 385 -17.15 41.51 50.62
CA TRP A 385 -16.84 40.53 49.58
C TRP A 385 -17.86 39.40 49.53
N ILE A 386 -18.32 39.03 48.34
CA ILE A 386 -19.14 37.83 48.10
C ILE A 386 -18.24 36.77 47.48
N LYS A 387 -18.38 35.52 47.94
CA LYS A 387 -17.75 34.35 47.34
C LYS A 387 -18.74 33.66 46.39
N LEU A 388 -18.34 33.46 45.14
CA LEU A 388 -19.05 32.62 44.17
C LEU A 388 -18.14 31.47 43.73
N VAL A 389 -18.70 30.29 43.54
CA VAL A 389 -17.97 29.16 42.97
C VAL A 389 -18.32 29.03 41.50
N MET A 390 -17.37 29.35 40.62
CA MET A 390 -17.51 29.21 39.17
C MET A 390 -17.44 27.73 38.78
N LYS A 391 -18.47 27.24 38.08
CA LYS A 391 -18.57 25.86 37.56
C LYS A 391 -18.26 24.78 38.62
N ASN A 392 -18.58 25.05 39.90
CA ASN A 392 -18.29 24.18 41.05
C ASN A 392 -16.80 23.83 41.24
N MET A 393 -15.89 24.60 40.64
CA MET A 393 -14.45 24.27 40.60
C MET A 393 -13.55 25.42 41.05
N TYR A 394 -13.90 26.67 40.77
CA TYR A 394 -13.02 27.82 41.01
C TYR A 394 -13.69 28.87 41.89
N ASP A 395 -12.95 29.42 42.84
CA ASP A 395 -13.45 30.48 43.72
C ASP A 395 -13.29 31.87 43.07
N TYR A 396 -14.36 32.66 43.09
CA TYR A 396 -14.39 34.04 42.63
C TYR A 396 -14.91 34.94 43.76
N TYR A 397 -14.16 36.00 44.05
CA TYR A 397 -14.48 36.98 45.07
C TYR A 397 -14.88 38.29 44.40
N TYR A 398 -16.04 38.82 44.76
CA TYR A 398 -16.57 40.06 44.21
C TYR A 398 -16.82 41.08 45.32
N ASN A 399 -16.23 42.26 45.19
CA ASN A 399 -16.43 43.35 46.13
C ASN A 399 -17.68 44.15 45.73
N VAL A 400 -18.62 44.25 46.67
CA VAL A 400 -19.94 44.86 46.46
C VAL A 400 -19.91 46.39 46.44
N GLU A 401 -18.84 46.99 46.98
CA GLU A 401 -18.65 48.43 47.13
C GLU A 401 -17.77 49.01 46.02
N THR A 402 -16.70 48.30 45.64
CA THR A 402 -15.80 48.73 44.54
C THR A 402 -16.18 48.15 43.18
N GLU A 403 -17.10 47.18 43.13
CA GLU A 403 -17.48 46.41 41.93
C GLU A 403 -16.32 45.64 41.25
N GLU A 404 -15.19 45.51 41.94
CA GLU A 404 -14.03 44.75 41.48
C GLU A 404 -14.14 43.27 41.84
N GLY A 405 -13.62 42.40 40.99
CA GLY A 405 -13.60 40.96 41.23
C GLY A 405 -12.21 40.36 41.08
N THR A 406 -11.90 39.36 41.91
CA THR A 406 -10.62 38.67 41.94
C THR A 406 -10.81 37.16 42.13
N CYS A 407 -9.90 36.37 41.57
CA CYS A 407 -9.85 34.91 41.76
C CYS A 407 -8.93 34.50 42.93
N VAL A 408 -8.36 35.47 43.66
CA VAL A 408 -7.51 35.24 44.83
C VAL A 408 -8.25 35.69 46.07
N ALA A 409 -8.26 34.87 47.13
CA ALA A 409 -8.84 35.25 48.40
C ALA A 409 -8.12 36.49 48.97
N PRO A 410 -8.82 37.62 49.20
CA PRO A 410 -8.22 38.79 49.83
C PRO A 410 -7.81 38.47 51.27
N GLU A 411 -6.65 38.94 51.73
CA GLU A 411 -6.12 38.61 53.05
C GLU A 411 -7.02 39.13 54.19
N GLY A 412 -7.39 38.25 55.13
CA GLY A 412 -8.18 38.59 56.33
C GLY A 412 -9.68 38.81 56.10
N VAL A 413 -10.20 38.52 54.90
CA VAL A 413 -11.58 38.83 54.49
C VAL A 413 -12.51 37.64 54.71
N VAL A 414 -13.55 37.83 55.53
CA VAL A 414 -14.67 36.88 55.69
C VAL A 414 -15.79 37.25 54.73
N PRO A 415 -16.14 36.39 53.74
CA PRO A 415 -17.20 36.69 52.78
C PRO A 415 -18.55 36.97 53.46
N LYS A 416 -19.38 37.82 52.85
CA LYS A 416 -20.76 38.06 53.31
C LYS A 416 -21.56 36.76 53.32
N THR A 417 -21.89 36.27 54.52
CA THR A 417 -22.77 35.11 54.71
C THR A 417 -24.23 35.52 54.97
N SER A 418 -24.46 36.80 55.28
CA SER A 418 -25.78 37.41 55.45
C SER A 418 -26.58 37.55 54.15
N TRP A 419 -25.92 37.50 52.98
CA TRP A 419 -26.56 37.60 51.67
C TRP A 419 -26.86 36.22 51.07
N LEU A 420 -27.90 36.17 50.24
CA LEU A 420 -28.20 34.97 49.45
C LEU A 420 -27.13 34.78 48.38
N THR A 421 -26.72 33.53 48.17
CA THR A 421 -25.81 33.16 47.07
C THR A 421 -26.58 33.02 45.77
N GLY A 422 -25.89 33.08 44.62
CA GLY A 422 -26.51 32.87 43.31
C GLY A 422 -27.23 31.51 43.20
N GLU A 423 -26.63 30.45 43.74
CA GLU A 423 -27.20 29.09 43.75
C GLU A 423 -28.51 29.00 44.55
N GLU A 424 -28.58 29.70 45.68
CA GLU A 424 -29.79 29.74 46.51
C GLU A 424 -30.92 30.49 45.81
N ILE A 425 -30.58 31.60 45.15
CA ILE A 425 -31.53 32.39 44.35
C ILE A 425 -32.07 31.53 43.20
N GLU A 426 -31.20 30.85 42.46
CA GLU A 426 -31.60 29.94 41.36
C GLU A 426 -32.45 28.78 41.86
N SER A 427 -32.09 28.15 42.97
CA SER A 427 -32.81 27.03 43.56
C SER A 427 -34.23 27.44 44.00
N ILE A 428 -34.36 28.56 44.71
CA ILE A 428 -35.66 29.07 45.19
C ILE A 428 -36.55 29.47 44.02
N VAL A 429 -36.01 30.21 43.04
CA VAL A 429 -36.76 30.61 41.84
C VAL A 429 -37.12 29.38 41.00
N GLY A 430 -36.22 28.42 40.86
CA GLY A 430 -36.44 27.15 40.17
C GLY A 430 -37.57 26.34 40.82
N GLN A 431 -37.57 26.24 42.14
CA GLN A 431 -38.60 25.53 42.90
C GLN A 431 -39.98 26.19 42.75
N VAL A 432 -40.06 27.51 42.92
CA VAL A 432 -41.32 28.26 42.72
C VAL A 432 -41.83 28.14 41.29
N THR A 433 -40.93 28.21 40.29
CA THR A 433 -41.30 28.02 38.87
C THR A 433 -41.78 26.59 38.61
N ALA A 434 -41.13 25.59 39.19
CA ALA A 434 -41.47 24.18 39.04
C ALA A 434 -42.81 23.84 39.71
N ASP A 435 -43.08 24.40 40.89
CA ASP A 435 -44.34 24.21 41.60
C ASP A 435 -45.51 24.85 40.85
N TYR A 436 -45.33 26.06 40.30
CA TYR A 436 -46.34 26.68 39.43
C TYR A 436 -46.60 25.87 38.15
N LYS A 437 -45.54 25.41 37.46
CA LYS A 437 -45.69 24.53 36.28
C LYS A 437 -46.36 23.21 36.63
N ARG A 438 -46.05 22.64 37.79
CA ARG A 438 -46.65 21.42 38.30
C ARG A 438 -48.14 21.64 38.55
N GLU A 439 -48.53 22.72 39.22
CA GLU A 439 -49.92 23.09 39.46
C GLU A 439 -50.70 23.27 38.14
N GLN A 440 -50.13 23.95 37.14
CA GLN A 440 -50.71 24.07 35.81
C GLN A 440 -50.83 22.71 35.09
N LEU A 441 -49.86 21.81 35.26
CA LEU A 441 -49.95 20.43 34.75
C LEU A 441 -51.03 19.60 35.46
N TRP A 442 -51.25 19.79 36.77
CA TRP A 442 -52.34 19.15 37.51
C TRP A 442 -53.71 19.63 37.01
N LEU A 443 -53.87 20.95 36.83
CA LEU A 443 -55.08 21.56 36.27
C LEU A 443 -55.35 21.07 34.84
N ALA A 444 -54.32 21.00 33.99
CA ALA A 444 -54.46 20.51 32.62
C ALA A 444 -54.82 19.01 32.53
N ASN A 445 -54.35 18.19 33.49
CA ASN A 445 -54.54 16.74 33.49
C ASN A 445 -55.61 16.24 34.47
N GLU A 446 -56.41 17.14 35.03
CA GLU A 446 -57.45 16.80 36.02
C GLU A 446 -58.41 15.72 35.50
N ASN A 447 -58.83 15.83 34.23
CA ASN A 447 -59.67 14.82 33.58
C ASN A 447 -59.01 13.43 33.51
N LEU A 448 -57.70 13.35 33.26
CA LEU A 448 -56.96 12.09 33.23
C LEU A 448 -56.81 11.49 34.62
N ILE A 449 -56.61 12.32 35.64
CA ILE A 449 -56.52 11.90 37.04
C ILE A 449 -57.87 11.36 37.53
N VAL A 450 -58.98 12.01 37.18
CA VAL A 450 -60.33 11.50 37.47
C VAL A 450 -60.57 10.16 36.79
N GLN A 451 -60.14 9.98 35.54
CA GLN A 451 -60.19 8.68 34.86
C GLN A 451 -59.32 7.62 35.52
N LEU A 452 -58.12 7.98 36.01
CA LEU A 452 -57.23 7.08 36.73
C LEU A 452 -57.84 6.67 38.08
N GLN A 453 -58.40 7.61 38.83
CA GLN A 453 -59.13 7.35 40.08
C GLN A 453 -60.34 6.45 39.83
N ALA A 454 -61.09 6.67 38.75
CA ALA A 454 -62.19 5.79 38.35
C ALA A 454 -61.67 4.39 37.98
N ARG A 455 -60.53 4.27 37.28
CA ARG A 455 -59.90 2.98 36.97
C ARG A 455 -59.38 2.27 38.22
N ALA A 456 -58.83 2.98 39.20
CA ALA A 456 -58.35 2.46 40.47
C ALA A 456 -59.50 2.00 41.37
N ARG A 457 -60.57 2.80 41.48
CA ARG A 457 -61.83 2.38 42.12
C ARG A 457 -62.41 1.14 41.42
N GLY A 458 -62.41 1.15 40.09
CA GLY A 458 -62.78 -0.01 39.28
C GLY A 458 -61.86 -1.21 39.47
N PHE A 459 -60.57 -1.02 39.72
CA PHE A 459 -59.62 -2.09 40.02
C PHE A 459 -59.89 -2.69 41.41
N LEU A 460 -60.14 -1.87 42.44
CA LEU A 460 -60.50 -2.34 43.78
C LEU A 460 -61.80 -3.15 43.77
N VAL A 461 -62.83 -2.68 43.06
CA VAL A 461 -64.07 -3.45 42.88
C VAL A 461 -63.81 -4.76 42.13
N ARG A 462 -62.97 -4.72 41.08
CA ARG A 462 -62.57 -5.94 40.34
C ARG A 462 -61.74 -6.89 41.18
N LYS A 463 -60.90 -6.40 42.10
CA LYS A 463 -60.13 -7.19 43.05
C LYS A 463 -61.07 -7.88 44.05
N ASN A 464 -61.99 -7.14 44.68
CA ASN A 464 -63.02 -7.74 45.56
C ASN A 464 -63.87 -8.78 44.81
N TYR A 465 -64.24 -8.49 43.56
CA TYR A 465 -64.94 -9.44 42.71
C TYR A 465 -64.08 -10.67 42.39
N GLN A 466 -62.80 -10.50 42.10
CA GLN A 466 -61.85 -11.60 41.86
C GLN A 466 -61.64 -12.44 43.11
N GLU A 467 -61.56 -11.85 44.30
CA GLU A 467 -61.48 -12.56 45.58
C GLU A 467 -62.76 -13.36 45.84
N ARG A 468 -63.94 -12.76 45.59
CA ARG A 468 -65.22 -13.48 45.69
C ARG A 468 -65.33 -14.59 44.65
N LYS A 469 -64.85 -14.35 43.43
CA LYS A 469 -64.77 -15.34 42.35
C LYS A 469 -63.81 -16.46 42.71
N ALA A 470 -62.64 -16.17 43.29
CA ALA A 470 -61.66 -17.14 43.74
C ALA A 470 -62.22 -17.99 44.89
N TYR A 471 -62.97 -17.40 45.83
CA TYR A 471 -63.72 -18.13 46.84
C TYR A 471 -64.73 -19.10 46.20
N LEU A 472 -65.52 -18.63 45.21
CA LEU A 472 -66.46 -19.49 44.49
C LEU A 472 -65.76 -20.58 43.67
N GLN A 473 -64.60 -20.28 43.07
CA GLN A 473 -63.74 -21.23 42.36
C GLN A 473 -63.15 -22.28 43.31
N ASN A 474 -62.78 -21.91 44.54
CA ASN A 474 -62.34 -22.87 45.55
C ASN A 474 -63.47 -23.80 46.01
N GLN A 475 -64.72 -23.33 45.95
CA GLN A 475 -65.91 -24.16 46.19
C GLN A 475 -66.41 -24.88 44.93
N GLU A 476 -65.89 -24.51 43.76
CA GLU A 476 -66.26 -25.07 42.46
C GLU A 476 -66.00 -26.58 42.38
N PRO A 477 -64.91 -27.18 42.90
CA PRO A 477 -64.74 -28.63 42.92
C PRO A 477 -65.87 -29.35 43.67
N SER A 478 -66.33 -28.78 44.79
CA SER A 478 -67.44 -29.34 45.58
C SER A 478 -68.77 -29.18 44.85
N ALA A 479 -69.02 -27.99 44.26
CA ALA A 479 -70.20 -27.75 43.43
C ALA A 479 -70.18 -28.62 42.16
N ILE A 480 -69.03 -28.81 41.52
CA ILE A 480 -68.83 -29.70 40.37
C ILE A 480 -69.08 -31.14 40.80
N LYS A 481 -68.63 -31.60 41.97
CA LYS A 481 -68.95 -32.96 42.43
C LYS A 481 -70.46 -33.16 42.59
N ILE A 482 -71.16 -32.21 43.22
CA ILE A 482 -72.63 -32.26 43.39
C ILE A 482 -73.34 -32.15 42.05
N GLN A 483 -72.93 -31.20 41.20
CA GLN A 483 -73.48 -31.00 39.87
C GLN A 483 -73.16 -32.16 38.94
N ALA A 484 -71.98 -32.79 39.03
CA ALA A 484 -71.60 -33.96 38.23
C ALA A 484 -72.39 -35.19 38.67
N PHE A 485 -72.65 -35.33 39.96
CA PHE A 485 -73.56 -36.35 40.46
C PHE A 485 -74.98 -36.14 39.92
N TRP A 486 -75.52 -34.93 40.03
CA TRP A 486 -76.86 -34.61 39.56
C TRP A 486 -76.99 -34.63 38.03
N ARG A 487 -76.03 -34.05 37.31
CA ARG A 487 -75.94 -34.11 35.84
C ARG A 487 -75.75 -35.56 35.39
N GLY A 488 -74.91 -36.33 36.06
CA GLY A 488 -74.75 -37.76 35.82
C GLY A 488 -76.06 -38.51 35.99
N PHE A 489 -76.79 -38.26 37.07
CA PHE A 489 -78.12 -38.83 37.29
C PHE A 489 -79.14 -38.40 36.22
N LYS A 490 -79.30 -37.10 35.99
CA LYS A 490 -80.23 -36.53 35.01
C LYS A 490 -79.92 -36.99 33.60
N GLN A 491 -78.64 -37.04 33.23
CA GLN A 491 -78.17 -37.49 31.92
C GLN A 491 -78.31 -38.99 31.76
N ARG A 492 -78.04 -39.82 32.78
CA ARG A 492 -78.29 -41.27 32.71
C ARG A 492 -79.77 -41.54 32.51
N LYS A 493 -80.65 -40.83 33.22
CA LYS A 493 -82.11 -40.93 33.04
C LYS A 493 -82.54 -40.49 31.64
N SER A 494 -82.13 -39.30 31.21
CA SER A 494 -82.43 -38.79 29.87
C SER A 494 -81.82 -39.64 28.76
N TYR A 495 -80.63 -40.22 28.97
CA TYR A 495 -79.99 -41.14 28.02
C TYR A 495 -80.77 -42.43 27.91
N VAL A 496 -81.22 -43.02 29.01
CA VAL A 496 -82.08 -44.22 28.96
C VAL A 496 -83.38 -43.92 28.23
N ASP A 497 -84.03 -42.79 28.53
CA ASP A 497 -85.26 -42.37 27.86
C ASP A 497 -85.04 -42.11 26.37
N ARG A 498 -83.92 -41.47 26.03
CA ARG A 498 -83.56 -41.17 24.64
C ARG A 498 -83.08 -42.40 23.89
N LEU A 499 -82.38 -43.33 24.54
CA LEU A 499 -81.99 -44.61 23.96
C LEU A 499 -83.24 -45.41 23.58
N LYS A 500 -84.27 -45.43 24.44
CA LYS A 500 -85.58 -46.00 24.09
C LYS A 500 -86.20 -45.32 22.87
N VAL A 501 -86.17 -44.00 22.80
CA VAL A 501 -86.69 -43.25 21.64
C VAL A 501 -85.86 -43.50 20.36
N LEU A 502 -84.54 -43.60 20.46
CA LEU A 502 -83.63 -43.81 19.33
C LEU A 502 -83.70 -45.25 18.83
N GLN A 503 -83.77 -46.25 19.72
CA GLN A 503 -84.01 -47.65 19.37
C GLN A 503 -85.34 -47.83 18.62
N GLY A 504 -86.35 -47.04 18.98
CA GLY A 504 -87.62 -47.01 18.24
C GLY A 504 -87.58 -46.30 16.88
N ASN A 505 -86.55 -45.49 16.59
CA ASN A 505 -86.52 -44.60 15.43
C ASN A 505 -85.22 -44.64 14.60
N VAL A 506 -84.48 -45.76 14.66
CA VAL A 506 -83.15 -45.93 14.02
C VAL A 506 -83.16 -45.54 12.53
N ALA A 507 -84.20 -45.91 11.78
CA ALA A 507 -84.29 -45.63 10.35
C ALA A 507 -84.34 -44.13 10.01
N ALA A 508 -85.07 -43.32 10.79
CA ALA A 508 -85.16 -41.87 10.59
C ALA A 508 -83.84 -41.17 10.93
N ILE A 509 -83.14 -41.65 11.95
CA ILE A 509 -81.86 -41.10 12.41
C ILE A 509 -80.77 -41.31 11.37
N VAL A 510 -80.70 -42.50 10.73
CA VAL A 510 -79.73 -42.77 9.65
C VAL A 510 -79.94 -41.79 8.49
N LYS A 511 -81.19 -41.49 8.15
CA LYS A 511 -81.53 -40.55 7.08
C LYS A 511 -81.09 -39.11 7.43
N ILE A 512 -81.40 -38.65 8.64
CA ILE A 512 -80.97 -37.31 9.11
C ILE A 512 -79.44 -37.25 9.25
N GLN A 513 -78.79 -38.30 9.75
CA GLN A 513 -77.33 -38.38 9.82
C GLN A 513 -76.69 -38.23 8.45
N SER A 514 -77.24 -38.85 7.41
CA SER A 514 -76.71 -38.69 6.05
C SER A 514 -76.77 -37.24 5.57
N TRP A 515 -77.86 -36.52 5.87
CA TRP A 515 -78.03 -35.10 5.52
C TRP A 515 -77.13 -34.18 6.34
N VAL A 516 -76.97 -34.45 7.64
CA VAL A 516 -76.07 -33.67 8.50
C VAL A 516 -74.61 -33.94 8.14
N LYS A 517 -74.24 -35.18 7.81
CA LYS A 517 -72.89 -35.52 7.28
C LYS A 517 -72.60 -34.74 6.00
N MET A 518 -73.55 -34.70 5.07
CA MET A 518 -73.45 -33.89 3.85
C MET A 518 -73.33 -32.38 4.18
N TRP A 519 -74.16 -31.86 5.08
CA TRP A 519 -74.15 -30.45 5.45
C TRP A 519 -72.86 -30.04 6.17
N LEU A 520 -72.36 -30.86 7.10
CA LEU A 520 -71.07 -30.65 7.76
C LEU A 520 -69.93 -30.66 6.77
N ALA A 521 -69.93 -31.61 5.82
CA ALA A 521 -68.96 -31.64 4.73
C ALA A 521 -69.04 -30.36 3.87
N LYS A 522 -70.25 -29.92 3.48
CA LYS A 522 -70.45 -28.66 2.73
C LYS A 522 -70.02 -27.42 3.52
N ARG A 523 -70.26 -27.38 4.84
CA ARG A 523 -69.86 -26.27 5.70
C ARG A 523 -68.35 -26.21 5.89
N ALA A 524 -67.70 -27.35 6.12
CA ALA A 524 -66.25 -27.44 6.21
C ALA A 524 -65.60 -27.03 4.88
N TYR A 525 -66.16 -27.49 3.75
CA TYR A 525 -65.73 -27.07 2.42
C TYR A 525 -65.88 -25.55 2.21
N ARG A 526 -67.03 -24.96 2.55
CA ARG A 526 -67.25 -23.51 2.42
C ARG A 526 -66.34 -22.68 3.33
N LYS A 527 -66.14 -23.10 4.58
CA LYS A 527 -65.17 -22.44 5.49
C LYS A 527 -63.76 -22.47 4.92
N ARG A 528 -63.35 -23.62 4.36
CA ARG A 528 -62.04 -23.78 3.74
C ARG A 528 -61.91 -22.93 2.48
N LEU A 529 -62.97 -22.85 1.67
CA LEU A 529 -63.03 -21.97 0.51
C LEU A 529 -62.90 -20.49 0.90
N GLN A 530 -63.55 -20.09 2.00
CA GLN A 530 -63.48 -18.71 2.50
C GLN A 530 -62.12 -18.37 3.09
N TYR A 531 -61.53 -19.28 3.87
CA TYR A 531 -60.15 -19.17 4.35
C TYR A 531 -59.16 -18.94 3.20
N PHE A 532 -59.28 -19.70 2.11
CA PHE A 532 -58.45 -19.50 0.93
C PHE A 532 -58.71 -18.18 0.19
N LYS A 533 -59.95 -17.68 0.19
CA LYS A 533 -60.25 -16.35 -0.37
C LYS A 533 -59.65 -15.23 0.47
N ASP A 534 -59.74 -15.33 1.80
CA ASP A 534 -59.29 -14.28 2.72
C ASP A 534 -57.75 -14.21 2.76
N HIS A 535 -57.07 -15.33 2.54
CA HIS A 535 -55.60 -15.41 2.51
C HIS A 535 -55.07 -15.42 1.07
N ASN A 536 -55.84 -14.94 0.08
CA ASN A 536 -55.43 -14.97 -1.32
C ASN A 536 -54.08 -14.28 -1.54
N ASP A 537 -53.79 -13.15 -0.88
CA ASP A 537 -52.52 -12.43 -1.05
C ASP A 537 -51.34 -13.20 -0.43
N GLU A 538 -51.55 -13.84 0.73
CA GLU A 538 -50.56 -14.69 1.36
C GLU A 538 -50.33 -15.98 0.58
N ILE A 539 -51.40 -16.56 0.04
CA ILE A 539 -51.36 -17.70 -0.86
C ILE A 539 -50.68 -17.31 -2.16
N VAL A 540 -50.88 -16.10 -2.70
CA VAL A 540 -50.16 -15.60 -3.87
C VAL A 540 -48.68 -15.42 -3.55
N LYS A 541 -48.31 -14.96 -2.35
CA LYS A 541 -46.90 -14.89 -1.91
C LYS A 541 -46.28 -16.28 -1.74
N ILE A 542 -46.97 -17.21 -1.10
CA ILE A 542 -46.53 -18.60 -0.92
C ILE A 542 -46.49 -19.31 -2.27
N GLN A 543 -47.47 -19.09 -3.15
CA GLN A 543 -47.48 -19.61 -4.51
C GLN A 543 -46.39 -18.97 -5.35
N ALA A 544 -46.08 -17.68 -5.19
CA ALA A 544 -44.98 -17.03 -5.88
C ALA A 544 -43.64 -17.59 -5.38
N PHE A 545 -43.49 -17.79 -4.08
CA PHE A 545 -42.33 -18.45 -3.48
C PHE A 545 -42.20 -19.91 -3.95
N LEU A 546 -43.29 -20.68 -3.94
CA LEU A 546 -43.30 -22.07 -4.42
C LEU A 546 -43.13 -22.15 -5.93
N ARG A 547 -43.67 -21.21 -6.72
CA ARG A 547 -43.45 -21.11 -8.17
C ARG A 547 -42.00 -20.75 -8.47
N ALA A 548 -41.41 -19.82 -7.71
CA ALA A 548 -40.01 -19.46 -7.82
C ALA A 548 -39.09 -20.62 -7.38
N ASN A 549 -39.43 -21.32 -6.29
CA ASN A 549 -38.69 -22.47 -5.82
C ASN A 549 -38.81 -23.65 -6.80
N LYS A 550 -40.02 -23.90 -7.32
CA LYS A 550 -40.26 -24.89 -8.38
C LYS A 550 -39.59 -24.49 -9.69
N ALA A 551 -39.52 -23.21 -10.04
CA ALA A 551 -38.77 -22.76 -11.20
C ALA A 551 -37.25 -22.95 -11.01
N ARG A 552 -36.73 -22.70 -9.80
CA ARG A 552 -35.33 -22.99 -9.45
C ARG A 552 -35.04 -24.49 -9.42
N GLU A 553 -35.98 -25.29 -8.94
CA GLU A 553 -35.87 -26.75 -8.90
C GLU A 553 -35.98 -27.34 -10.32
N ASP A 554 -36.92 -26.86 -11.14
CA ASP A 554 -37.02 -27.18 -12.56
C ASP A 554 -35.72 -26.76 -13.29
N TYR A 555 -35.12 -25.60 -12.98
CA TYR A 555 -33.83 -25.14 -13.54
C TYR A 555 -32.63 -25.98 -13.06
N ARG A 556 -32.57 -26.33 -11.78
CA ARG A 556 -31.55 -27.26 -11.25
C ARG A 556 -31.69 -28.65 -11.84
N THR A 557 -32.91 -29.10 -12.07
CA THR A 557 -33.19 -30.38 -12.74
C THR A 557 -32.79 -30.34 -14.20
N LEU A 558 -32.90 -29.18 -14.86
CA LEU A 558 -32.39 -28.98 -16.23
C LEU A 558 -30.86 -29.06 -16.31
N ILE A 559 -30.15 -28.47 -15.34
CA ILE A 559 -28.68 -28.41 -15.35
C ILE A 559 -28.02 -29.67 -14.76
N GLY A 560 -28.65 -30.31 -13.78
CA GLY A 560 -28.01 -31.35 -12.98
C GLY A 560 -28.51 -32.78 -13.18
N ALA A 561 -29.58 -33.01 -13.94
CA ALA A 561 -30.09 -34.37 -14.18
C ALA A 561 -29.70 -34.87 -15.58
N GLU A 562 -29.14 -36.07 -15.69
CA GLU A 562 -28.79 -36.73 -16.97
C GLU A 562 -29.98 -36.84 -17.94
N ASN A 563 -31.22 -36.88 -17.43
CA ASN A 563 -32.45 -36.94 -18.23
C ASN A 563 -33.54 -36.03 -17.64
N PRO A 564 -33.58 -34.72 -17.98
CA PRO A 564 -34.60 -33.83 -17.47
C PRO A 564 -35.97 -34.18 -18.08
N PRO A 565 -37.07 -34.13 -17.30
CA PRO A 565 -38.41 -34.38 -17.82
C PRO A 565 -38.77 -33.42 -18.96
N LEU A 566 -39.39 -33.91 -20.05
CA LEU A 566 -39.80 -33.14 -21.23
C LEU A 566 -40.60 -31.85 -20.92
N THR A 567 -41.32 -31.85 -19.80
CA THR A 567 -42.02 -30.68 -19.25
C THR A 567 -41.11 -29.55 -18.79
N VAL A 568 -39.94 -29.86 -18.24
CA VAL A 568 -38.92 -28.90 -17.81
C VAL A 568 -38.19 -28.34 -19.02
N LEU A 569 -37.78 -29.22 -19.96
CA LEU A 569 -37.17 -28.83 -21.23
C LEU A 569 -38.04 -27.84 -22.01
N ARG A 570 -39.33 -28.12 -22.17
CA ARG A 570 -40.27 -27.22 -22.87
C ARG A 570 -40.44 -25.86 -22.18
N LYS A 571 -40.32 -25.79 -20.85
CA LYS A 571 -40.43 -24.52 -20.11
C LYS A 571 -39.23 -23.61 -20.33
N PHE A 572 -38.03 -24.18 -20.48
CA PHE A 572 -36.78 -23.45 -20.66
C PHE A 572 -36.25 -23.54 -22.09
N ALA A 573 -37.06 -24.05 -23.04
CA ALA A 573 -36.68 -24.19 -24.44
C ALA A 573 -36.27 -22.86 -25.09
N TYR A 574 -36.86 -21.74 -24.67
CA TYR A 574 -36.50 -20.41 -25.16
C TYR A 574 -35.15 -19.90 -24.62
N LEU A 575 -34.65 -20.46 -23.51
CA LEU A 575 -33.29 -20.20 -22.99
C LEU A 575 -32.26 -21.11 -23.67
N LEU A 576 -32.73 -22.16 -24.35
CA LEU A 576 -31.93 -23.00 -25.24
C LEU A 576 -31.99 -22.49 -26.70
N ASP A 577 -32.93 -21.60 -27.03
CA ASP A 577 -32.93 -20.85 -28.28
C ASP A 577 -31.78 -19.85 -28.22
N GLN A 578 -30.82 -20.05 -29.12
CA GLN A 578 -29.58 -19.29 -29.20
C GLN A 578 -29.91 -17.86 -29.63
N SER A 579 -29.56 -16.86 -28.81
CA SER A 579 -29.73 -15.46 -29.19
C SER A 579 -28.54 -14.99 -30.01
N ASP A 580 -28.74 -14.01 -30.91
CA ASP A 580 -27.65 -13.37 -31.66
C ASP A 580 -26.58 -12.75 -30.73
N LEU A 581 -26.99 -12.40 -29.50
CA LEU A 581 -26.08 -11.91 -28.45
C LEU A 581 -25.12 -13.01 -27.99
N ASP A 582 -25.62 -14.23 -27.75
CA ASP A 582 -24.80 -15.36 -27.33
C ASP A 582 -23.76 -15.72 -28.40
N PHE A 583 -24.15 -15.65 -29.67
CA PHE A 583 -23.21 -15.81 -30.79
C PHE A 583 -22.13 -14.73 -30.80
N GLN A 584 -22.48 -13.49 -30.54
CA GLN A 584 -21.53 -12.38 -30.54
C GLN A 584 -20.54 -12.47 -29.36
N GLU A 585 -21.03 -12.81 -28.16
CA GLU A 585 -20.20 -13.06 -26.99
C GLU A 585 -19.24 -14.25 -27.21
N GLU A 586 -19.71 -15.35 -27.80
CA GLU A 586 -18.85 -16.50 -28.08
C GLU A 586 -17.78 -16.19 -29.14
N LEU A 587 -18.11 -15.36 -30.13
CA LEU A 587 -17.16 -14.91 -31.16
C LEU A 587 -16.08 -14.00 -30.57
N GLU A 588 -16.45 -13.12 -29.64
CA GLU A 588 -15.50 -12.28 -28.90
C GLU A 588 -14.57 -13.11 -28.01
N VAL A 589 -15.12 -14.07 -27.26
CA VAL A 589 -14.33 -15.00 -26.45
C VAL A 589 -13.35 -15.79 -27.32
N THR A 590 -13.76 -16.20 -28.52
CA THR A 590 -12.87 -16.91 -29.47
C THR A 590 -11.76 -16.00 -30.00
N ARG A 591 -12.04 -14.73 -30.31
CA ARG A 591 -11.03 -13.75 -30.72
C ARG A 591 -10.00 -13.51 -29.61
N LEU A 592 -10.45 -13.35 -28.37
CA LEU A 592 -9.57 -13.14 -27.23
C LEU A 592 -8.66 -14.36 -26.98
N ARG A 593 -9.16 -15.58 -27.19
CA ARG A 593 -8.35 -16.81 -27.10
C ARG A 593 -7.20 -16.82 -28.11
N GLU A 594 -7.47 -16.46 -29.36
CA GLU A 594 -6.42 -16.34 -30.40
C GLU A 594 -5.33 -15.33 -29.98
N GLU A 595 -5.74 -14.18 -29.43
CA GLU A 595 -4.81 -13.15 -28.96
C GLU A 595 -3.95 -13.64 -27.78
N VAL A 596 -4.53 -14.39 -26.83
CA VAL A 596 -3.79 -14.97 -25.71
C VAL A 596 -2.76 -15.99 -26.17
N VAL A 597 -3.14 -16.94 -27.04
CA VAL A 597 -2.20 -17.97 -27.54
C VAL A 597 -1.07 -17.35 -28.34
N THR A 598 -1.37 -16.35 -29.18
CA THR A 598 -0.34 -15.64 -29.96
C THR A 598 0.64 -14.87 -29.06
N LYS A 599 0.15 -14.19 -28.02
CA LYS A 599 1.01 -13.53 -27.02
C LYS A 599 1.87 -14.51 -26.23
N ILE A 600 1.32 -15.65 -25.79
CA ILE A 600 2.09 -16.71 -25.10
C ILE A 600 3.25 -17.19 -25.98
N ARG A 601 2.98 -17.43 -27.28
CA ARG A 601 4.02 -17.84 -28.24
C ARG A 601 5.10 -16.77 -28.42
N SER A 602 4.71 -15.52 -28.55
CA SER A 602 5.64 -14.39 -28.64
C SER A 602 6.56 -14.33 -27.41
N ASN A 603 5.98 -14.46 -26.22
CA ASN A 603 6.74 -14.45 -24.97
C ASN A 603 7.73 -15.63 -24.88
N GLN A 604 7.32 -16.85 -25.22
CA GLN A 604 8.24 -18.00 -25.22
C GLN A 604 9.38 -17.86 -26.23
N GLN A 605 9.12 -17.25 -27.38
CA GLN A 605 10.17 -16.98 -28.35
C GLN A 605 11.16 -15.92 -27.85
N LEU A 606 10.66 -14.87 -27.19
CA LEU A 606 11.49 -13.85 -26.55
C LEU A 606 12.32 -14.44 -25.41
N GLU A 607 11.74 -15.30 -24.57
CA GLU A 607 12.47 -16.03 -23.53
C GLU A 607 13.57 -16.93 -24.10
N LYS A 608 13.33 -17.65 -25.20
CA LYS A 608 14.36 -18.45 -25.88
C LYS A 608 15.48 -17.56 -26.42
N ASP A 609 15.14 -16.44 -27.06
CA ASP A 609 16.12 -15.52 -27.61
C ASP A 609 16.92 -14.81 -26.49
N LEU A 610 16.30 -14.50 -25.33
CA LEU A 610 16.98 -13.99 -24.13
C LEU A 610 17.94 -15.03 -23.52
N ASN A 611 17.48 -16.27 -23.31
CA ASN A 611 18.33 -17.35 -22.82
C ASN A 611 19.56 -17.59 -23.73
N LEU A 612 19.38 -17.51 -25.05
CA LEU A 612 20.49 -17.59 -26.00
C LEU A 612 21.44 -16.39 -25.87
N MET A 613 20.91 -15.20 -25.56
CA MET A 613 21.72 -14.01 -25.26
C MET A 613 22.52 -14.23 -23.98
N ASP A 614 21.92 -14.76 -22.91
CA ASP A 614 22.58 -15.03 -21.63
C ASP A 614 23.64 -16.11 -21.73
N ILE A 615 23.39 -17.18 -22.49
CA ILE A 615 24.40 -18.21 -22.79
C ILE A 615 25.57 -17.58 -23.54
N LYS A 616 25.30 -16.71 -24.52
CA LYS A 616 26.35 -16.02 -25.26
C LYS A 616 27.12 -15.03 -24.38
N ILE A 617 26.45 -14.26 -23.53
CA ILE A 617 27.10 -13.39 -22.55
C ILE A 617 27.96 -14.22 -21.58
N GLY A 618 27.46 -15.35 -21.08
CA GLY A 618 28.23 -16.27 -20.25
C GLY A 618 29.43 -16.89 -20.97
N LEU A 619 29.29 -17.21 -22.26
CA LEU A 619 30.40 -17.68 -23.10
C LEU A 619 31.40 -16.56 -23.42
N LEU A 620 30.95 -15.31 -23.53
CA LEU A 620 31.80 -14.13 -23.70
C LEU A 620 32.61 -13.87 -22.42
N VAL A 621 31.97 -13.90 -21.26
CA VAL A 621 32.64 -13.79 -19.95
C VAL A 621 33.65 -14.93 -19.74
N LYS A 622 33.37 -16.12 -20.29
CA LYS A 622 34.31 -17.27 -20.33
C LYS A 622 35.30 -17.23 -21.51
N ASN A 623 35.37 -16.12 -22.25
CA ASN A 623 36.27 -15.89 -23.39
C ASN A 623 36.16 -16.93 -24.53
N ARG A 624 35.01 -17.58 -24.69
CA ARG A 624 34.75 -18.60 -25.73
C ARG A 624 34.05 -18.06 -26.98
N ILE A 625 33.55 -16.82 -26.95
CA ILE A 625 32.97 -16.11 -28.11
C ILE A 625 33.36 -14.62 -28.09
N THR A 626 33.17 -13.90 -29.20
CA THR A 626 33.55 -12.48 -29.33
C THR A 626 32.41 -11.52 -29.01
N LEU A 627 32.74 -10.28 -28.60
CA LEU A 627 31.76 -9.22 -28.31
C LEU A 627 30.84 -8.94 -29.51
N GLN A 628 31.38 -9.11 -30.72
CA GLN A 628 30.67 -8.99 -31.99
C GLN A 628 29.47 -9.96 -32.06
N ASP A 629 29.62 -11.20 -31.60
CA ASP A 629 28.60 -12.25 -31.66
C ASP A 629 27.42 -11.99 -30.72
N VAL A 630 27.69 -11.33 -29.58
CA VAL A 630 26.68 -10.87 -28.61
C VAL A 630 25.95 -9.65 -29.16
N VAL A 631 26.68 -8.67 -29.71
CA VAL A 631 26.11 -7.43 -30.29
C VAL A 631 25.29 -7.71 -31.56
N LEU A 632 25.70 -8.68 -32.38
CA LEU A 632 24.92 -9.12 -33.53
C LEU A 632 23.59 -9.77 -33.10
N HIS A 633 23.60 -10.51 -32.00
CA HIS A 633 22.39 -11.12 -31.44
C HIS A 633 21.44 -10.07 -30.84
N SER A 634 21.98 -9.08 -30.10
CA SER A 634 21.17 -7.98 -29.55
C SER A 634 20.58 -7.07 -30.64
N LYS A 635 21.33 -6.79 -31.70
CA LYS A 635 20.80 -6.08 -32.89
C LYS A 635 19.71 -6.90 -33.60
N LYS A 636 19.84 -8.23 -33.68
CA LYS A 636 18.83 -9.11 -34.26
C LYS A 636 17.55 -9.15 -33.42
N LEU A 637 17.67 -9.13 -32.09
CA LEU A 637 16.56 -9.00 -31.13
C LEU A 637 15.83 -7.66 -31.28
N ASN A 638 16.55 -6.54 -31.29
CA ASN A 638 15.95 -5.20 -31.45
C ASN A 638 15.30 -5.01 -32.82
N LYS A 639 15.87 -5.60 -33.88
CA LYS A 639 15.30 -5.57 -35.23
C LYS A 639 14.04 -6.44 -35.33
N LYS A 640 14.00 -7.60 -34.65
CA LYS A 640 12.82 -8.46 -34.51
C LYS A 640 11.70 -7.79 -33.69
N SER A 641 12.02 -7.08 -32.61
CA SER A 641 11.04 -6.34 -31.79
C SER A 641 10.35 -5.23 -32.61
N LYS A 642 11.12 -4.46 -33.40
CA LYS A 642 10.58 -3.44 -34.31
C LYS A 642 9.79 -4.06 -35.48
N SER A 643 10.27 -5.16 -36.07
CA SER A 643 9.55 -5.84 -37.15
C SER A 643 8.31 -6.58 -36.67
N GLN A 644 8.26 -7.05 -35.42
CA GLN A 644 7.07 -7.67 -34.82
C GLN A 644 5.97 -6.66 -34.53
N LEU A 645 6.30 -5.43 -34.12
CA LEU A 645 5.33 -4.34 -34.01
C LEU A 645 4.75 -3.93 -35.37
N GLU A 646 5.56 -3.96 -36.44
CA GLU A 646 5.09 -3.71 -37.81
C GLU A 646 4.35 -4.92 -38.42
N GLU A 647 4.73 -6.17 -38.11
CA GLU A 647 3.99 -7.38 -38.48
C GLU A 647 2.65 -7.47 -37.73
N MET A 648 2.57 -7.06 -36.46
CA MET A 648 1.32 -7.09 -35.70
C MET A 648 0.27 -6.11 -36.26
N VAL A 649 0.71 -5.05 -36.97
CA VAL A 649 -0.16 -4.10 -37.68
C VAL A 649 -0.48 -4.56 -39.11
N MET A 650 0.30 -5.47 -39.69
CA MET A 650 0.13 -5.97 -41.07
C MET A 650 -0.46 -7.40 -41.19
N VAL A 651 -0.48 -8.18 -40.11
CA VAL A 651 -1.00 -9.57 -40.09
C VAL A 651 -2.52 -9.64 -40.23
N ASP A 652 -3.24 -8.53 -40.01
CA ASP A 652 -4.67 -8.43 -40.30
C ASP A 652 -5.02 -8.57 -41.80
N LYS A 653 -4.03 -8.63 -42.70
CA LYS A 653 -4.26 -8.81 -44.15
C LYS A 653 -3.64 -10.05 -44.79
N GLN A 654 -2.94 -10.93 -44.05
CA GLN A 654 -2.47 -12.22 -44.59
C GLN A 654 -2.66 -13.43 -43.66
N GLY A 655 -3.53 -13.36 -42.65
CA GLY A 655 -3.97 -14.55 -41.92
C GLY A 655 -4.91 -15.41 -42.74
N ILE A 656 -4.53 -16.67 -43.03
CA ILE A 656 -5.32 -17.89 -43.38
C ILE A 656 -6.32 -17.81 -44.58
N LYS A 657 -6.83 -16.62 -44.94
CA LYS A 657 -7.71 -16.31 -46.07
C LYS A 657 -6.99 -16.32 -47.43
N GLY A 658 -5.65 -16.30 -47.44
CA GLY A 658 -4.81 -16.42 -48.64
C GLY A 658 -4.46 -17.85 -49.06
N LEU A 659 -4.87 -18.88 -48.31
CA LEU A 659 -4.57 -20.28 -48.62
C LEU A 659 -5.45 -20.82 -49.76
N SER A 660 -4.83 -21.53 -50.71
CA SER A 660 -5.55 -22.27 -51.77
C SER A 660 -6.53 -23.27 -51.15
N LYS A 661 -7.64 -23.57 -51.86
CA LYS A 661 -8.72 -24.46 -51.40
C LYS A 661 -8.21 -25.82 -50.88
N GLU A 662 -7.14 -26.33 -51.48
CA GLU A 662 -6.49 -27.59 -51.12
C GLU A 662 -5.71 -27.52 -49.79
N ARG A 663 -5.00 -26.41 -49.55
CA ARG A 663 -4.31 -26.16 -48.28
C ARG A 663 -5.27 -25.92 -47.12
N ARG A 664 -6.41 -25.28 -47.38
CA ARG A 664 -7.50 -25.11 -46.38
C ARG A 664 -8.10 -26.45 -45.96
N LYS A 665 -8.42 -27.34 -46.92
CA LYS A 665 -8.87 -28.71 -46.62
C LYS A 665 -7.85 -29.50 -45.81
N LYS A 666 -6.56 -29.37 -46.12
CA LYS A 666 -5.50 -30.06 -45.38
C LYS A 666 -5.38 -29.55 -43.94
N LEU A 667 -5.53 -28.24 -43.73
CA LEU A 667 -5.57 -27.64 -42.39
C LEU A 667 -6.79 -28.12 -41.59
N GLU A 668 -7.99 -28.13 -42.20
CA GLU A 668 -9.21 -28.69 -41.58
C GLU A 668 -9.04 -30.16 -41.20
N ALA A 669 -8.38 -30.97 -42.03
CA ALA A 669 -8.07 -32.36 -41.71
C ALA A 669 -7.14 -32.50 -40.49
N TYR A 670 -6.11 -31.65 -40.39
CA TYR A 670 -5.25 -31.60 -39.20
C TYR A 670 -6.00 -31.14 -37.96
N GLN A 671 -6.91 -30.17 -38.07
CA GLN A 671 -7.76 -29.75 -36.95
C GLN A 671 -8.62 -30.91 -36.43
N HIS A 672 -9.22 -31.72 -37.32
CA HIS A 672 -9.95 -32.93 -36.92
C HIS A 672 -9.03 -33.97 -36.24
N LEU A 673 -7.82 -34.16 -36.75
CA LEU A 673 -6.83 -35.05 -36.12
C LEU A 673 -6.46 -34.57 -34.72
N PHE A 674 -6.15 -33.28 -34.56
CA PHE A 674 -5.76 -32.73 -33.28
C PHE A 674 -6.91 -32.74 -32.27
N TYR A 675 -8.15 -32.49 -32.72
CA TYR A 675 -9.35 -32.68 -31.88
C TYR A 675 -9.48 -34.13 -31.39
N LEU A 676 -9.21 -35.12 -32.25
CA LEU A 676 -9.20 -36.53 -31.87
C LEU A 676 -8.10 -36.83 -30.83
N LEU A 677 -6.91 -36.23 -31.00
CA LEU A 677 -5.81 -36.38 -30.04
C LEU A 677 -6.11 -35.73 -28.68
N GLN A 678 -6.83 -34.61 -28.66
CA GLN A 678 -7.25 -33.95 -27.41
C GLN A 678 -8.28 -34.79 -26.63
N THR A 679 -9.29 -35.31 -27.34
CA THR A 679 -10.44 -36.01 -26.74
C THR A 679 -10.10 -37.43 -26.28
N ASN A 680 -9.20 -38.10 -27.01
CA ASN A 680 -8.74 -39.45 -26.69
C ASN A 680 -7.30 -39.43 -26.16
N PRO A 681 -7.10 -39.39 -24.83
CA PRO A 681 -5.77 -39.25 -24.23
C PRO A 681 -4.85 -40.45 -24.49
N THR A 682 -5.40 -41.62 -24.82
CA THR A 682 -4.65 -42.87 -25.04
C THR A 682 -3.60 -42.74 -26.14
N TYR A 683 -3.89 -41.98 -27.22
CA TYR A 683 -2.96 -41.81 -28.33
C TYR A 683 -1.70 -41.06 -27.88
N LEU A 684 -1.90 -39.91 -27.24
CA LEU A 684 -0.80 -39.07 -26.75
C LEU A 684 -0.08 -39.72 -25.56
N ALA A 685 -0.78 -40.44 -24.68
CA ALA A 685 -0.16 -41.18 -23.58
C ALA A 685 0.82 -42.26 -24.10
N LYS A 686 0.40 -43.04 -25.10
CA LYS A 686 1.29 -44.02 -25.75
C LYS A 686 2.45 -43.34 -26.47
N LEU A 687 2.22 -42.19 -27.09
CA LEU A 687 3.27 -41.43 -27.74
C LEU A 687 4.32 -40.95 -26.75
N ILE A 688 3.90 -40.34 -25.63
CA ILE A 688 4.77 -39.93 -24.52
C ILE A 688 5.64 -41.10 -24.05
N PHE A 689 5.06 -42.31 -23.97
CA PHE A 689 5.76 -43.49 -23.51
C PHE A 689 6.88 -43.96 -24.45
N GLN A 690 6.67 -43.88 -25.77
CA GLN A 690 7.62 -44.32 -26.81
C GLN A 690 8.80 -43.35 -27.01
N MET A 691 8.78 -42.18 -26.37
CA MET A 691 9.82 -41.18 -26.55
C MET A 691 11.12 -41.54 -25.82
N PRO A 692 12.29 -41.31 -26.45
CA PRO A 692 13.59 -41.60 -25.85
C PRO A 692 13.91 -40.64 -24.71
N GLN A 693 14.26 -41.18 -23.54
CA GLN A 693 14.56 -40.45 -22.29
C GLN A 693 15.72 -39.43 -22.41
N ASN A 694 16.54 -39.53 -23.45
CA ASN A 694 17.72 -38.67 -23.67
C ASN A 694 17.44 -37.40 -24.48
N LYS A 695 16.30 -37.30 -25.18
CA LYS A 695 15.91 -36.07 -25.89
C LYS A 695 15.14 -35.17 -24.92
N SER A 696 15.55 -33.91 -24.82
CA SER A 696 14.95 -32.90 -23.94
C SER A 696 13.41 -32.94 -23.98
N THR A 697 12.78 -33.09 -22.80
CA THR A 697 11.31 -33.01 -22.64
C THR A 697 10.73 -31.71 -23.19
N LYS A 698 11.55 -30.65 -23.35
CA LYS A 698 11.12 -29.36 -23.90
C LYS A 698 10.40 -29.46 -25.25
N PHE A 699 10.80 -30.41 -26.10
CA PHE A 699 10.13 -30.60 -27.39
C PHE A 699 8.71 -31.17 -27.20
N MET A 700 8.57 -32.18 -26.35
CA MET A 700 7.27 -32.77 -26.01
C MET A 700 6.38 -31.81 -25.24
N ASP A 701 6.96 -31.05 -24.30
CA ASP A 701 6.28 -29.96 -23.61
C ASP A 701 5.70 -28.97 -24.63
N THR A 702 6.48 -28.58 -25.64
CA THR A 702 6.01 -27.67 -26.69
C THR A 702 4.89 -28.29 -27.51
N VAL A 703 5.03 -29.54 -27.98
CA VAL A 703 4.02 -30.19 -28.84
C VAL A 703 2.73 -30.47 -28.07
N ILE A 704 2.81 -31.08 -26.89
CA ILE A 704 1.64 -31.40 -26.06
C ILE A 704 0.97 -30.12 -25.58
N PHE A 705 1.70 -29.16 -25.00
CA PHE A 705 1.04 -27.94 -24.51
C PHE A 705 0.44 -27.12 -25.65
N THR A 706 1.07 -27.07 -26.84
CA THR A 706 0.46 -26.42 -28.01
C THR A 706 -0.82 -27.12 -28.46
N LEU A 707 -0.85 -28.47 -28.49
CA LEU A 707 -2.06 -29.21 -28.84
C LEU A 707 -3.21 -28.94 -27.88
N TYR A 708 -2.93 -28.65 -26.61
CA TYR A 708 -3.93 -28.26 -25.62
C TYR A 708 -4.00 -26.73 -25.39
N ASN A 709 -3.47 -25.91 -26.31
CA ASN A 709 -3.43 -24.44 -26.22
C ASN A 709 -2.98 -23.91 -24.82
N TYR A 710 -2.03 -24.60 -24.17
CA TYR A 710 -1.50 -24.30 -22.84
C TYR A 710 -2.59 -24.27 -21.73
N ALA A 711 -3.67 -25.03 -21.90
CA ALA A 711 -4.82 -25.04 -21.01
C ALA A 711 -5.39 -23.63 -20.78
N SER A 712 -5.64 -22.92 -21.88
CA SER A 712 -6.16 -21.56 -21.85
C SER A 712 -7.59 -21.50 -21.31
N ASN A 713 -8.35 -22.59 -21.49
CA ASN A 713 -9.74 -22.72 -21.04
C ASN A 713 -9.93 -23.97 -20.16
N GLN A 714 -11.07 -24.01 -19.45
CA GLN A 714 -11.42 -25.11 -18.54
C GLN A 714 -11.50 -26.47 -19.26
N ARG A 715 -11.96 -26.50 -20.51
CA ARG A 715 -12.05 -27.71 -21.33
C ARG A 715 -10.67 -28.30 -21.63
N GLU A 716 -9.75 -27.49 -22.13
CA GLU A 716 -8.38 -27.88 -22.44
C GLU A 716 -7.62 -28.28 -21.17
N GLU A 717 -7.86 -27.58 -20.06
CA GLU A 717 -7.32 -27.95 -18.75
C GLU A 717 -7.83 -29.32 -18.30
N TYR A 718 -9.13 -29.57 -18.40
CA TYR A 718 -9.74 -30.87 -18.11
C TYR A 718 -9.13 -31.98 -18.98
N LEU A 719 -9.07 -31.79 -20.30
CA LEU A 719 -8.55 -32.81 -21.22
C LEU A 719 -7.04 -33.04 -21.03
N LEU A 720 -6.27 -32.01 -20.72
CA LEU A 720 -4.84 -32.13 -20.42
C LEU A 720 -4.61 -32.88 -19.11
N LEU A 721 -5.43 -32.65 -18.08
CA LEU A 721 -5.38 -33.42 -16.83
C LEU A 721 -5.77 -34.88 -17.05
N LYS A 722 -6.74 -35.15 -17.92
CA LYS A 722 -7.11 -36.51 -18.33
C LYS A 722 -5.95 -37.22 -19.05
N LEU A 723 -5.22 -36.49 -19.90
CA LEU A 723 -3.98 -36.98 -20.53
C LEU A 723 -2.92 -37.29 -19.47
N PHE A 724 -2.65 -36.38 -18.54
CA PHE A 724 -1.65 -36.60 -17.49
C PHE A 724 -2.01 -37.78 -16.59
N LYS A 725 -3.28 -37.95 -16.22
CA LYS A 725 -3.77 -39.13 -15.49
C LYS A 725 -3.45 -40.41 -16.27
N THR A 726 -3.94 -40.50 -17.51
CA THR A 726 -3.78 -41.70 -18.36
C THR A 726 -2.30 -42.02 -18.61
N ALA A 727 -1.48 -41.00 -18.87
CA ALA A 727 -0.06 -41.18 -19.12
C ALA A 727 0.69 -41.60 -17.84
N LEU A 728 0.31 -41.07 -16.67
CA LEU A 728 0.93 -41.40 -15.40
C LEU A 728 0.58 -42.82 -14.95
N GLU A 729 -0.68 -43.23 -15.09
CA GLU A 729 -1.13 -44.60 -14.84
C GLU A 729 -0.36 -45.60 -15.72
N GLU A 730 -0.22 -45.30 -17.01
CA GLU A 730 0.57 -46.12 -17.93
C GLU A 730 2.06 -46.16 -17.59
N GLU A 731 2.66 -45.02 -17.19
CA GLU A 731 4.06 -44.94 -16.77
C GLU A 731 4.31 -45.75 -15.49
N ILE A 732 3.40 -45.67 -14.51
CA ILE A 732 3.51 -46.44 -13.26
C ILE A 732 3.33 -47.93 -13.55
N ASN A 733 2.31 -48.32 -14.32
CA ASN A 733 2.03 -49.72 -14.62
C ASN A 733 3.14 -50.40 -15.41
N SER A 734 3.78 -49.69 -16.34
CA SER A 734 4.69 -50.31 -17.32
C SER A 734 6.18 -50.03 -17.11
N LYS A 735 6.58 -48.99 -16.35
CA LYS A 735 8.01 -48.60 -16.16
C LYS A 735 8.51 -48.62 -14.71
N VAL A 736 7.63 -48.62 -13.72
CA VAL A 736 8.03 -48.54 -12.30
C VAL A 736 8.04 -49.94 -11.70
N ASP A 737 9.20 -50.55 -11.52
CA ASP A 737 9.29 -51.91 -10.95
C ASP A 737 9.35 -51.87 -9.42
N GLN A 738 9.97 -50.83 -8.87
CA GLN A 738 10.02 -50.55 -7.44
C GLN A 738 9.55 -49.12 -7.15
N ILE A 739 8.97 -48.93 -5.97
CA ILE A 739 8.45 -47.62 -5.51
C ILE A 739 9.55 -46.54 -5.53
N GLN A 740 10.80 -46.92 -5.28
CA GLN A 740 11.95 -46.02 -5.26
C GLN A 740 12.38 -45.52 -6.64
N ASP A 741 12.00 -46.20 -7.74
CA ASP A 741 12.39 -45.85 -9.11
C ASP A 741 11.82 -44.49 -9.54
N ILE A 742 10.72 -44.05 -8.93
CA ILE A 742 10.14 -42.72 -9.16
C ILE A 742 11.01 -41.61 -8.56
N VAL A 743 11.70 -41.92 -7.45
CA VAL A 743 12.58 -40.97 -6.76
C VAL A 743 13.92 -40.88 -7.47
N THR A 744 14.52 -42.03 -7.80
CA THR A 744 15.86 -42.13 -8.40
C THR A 744 15.84 -41.90 -9.91
N GLY A 745 14.74 -42.19 -10.58
CA GLY A 745 14.57 -42.04 -12.03
C GLY A 745 14.20 -40.64 -12.50
N ASN A 746 14.07 -40.48 -13.82
CA ASN A 746 13.57 -39.28 -14.47
C ASN A 746 12.21 -39.54 -15.15
N PRO A 747 11.13 -39.79 -14.38
CA PRO A 747 9.80 -40.07 -14.92
C PRO A 747 9.37 -38.92 -15.84
N THR A 748 8.99 -39.28 -17.07
CA THR A 748 8.73 -38.30 -18.14
C THR A 748 7.43 -37.56 -17.84
N VAL A 749 6.40 -38.26 -17.36
CA VAL A 749 5.09 -37.64 -17.08
C VAL A 749 5.18 -36.69 -15.90
N ILE A 750 5.84 -37.09 -14.82
CA ILE A 750 6.07 -36.22 -13.66
C ILE A 750 6.84 -34.95 -14.05
N LYS A 751 7.87 -35.07 -14.91
CA LYS A 751 8.62 -33.90 -15.38
C LYS A 751 7.75 -32.95 -16.20
N MET A 752 6.91 -33.47 -17.09
CA MET A 752 5.96 -32.66 -17.87
C MET A 752 4.92 -31.98 -16.97
N VAL A 753 4.35 -32.68 -15.99
CA VAL A 753 3.39 -32.11 -15.03
C VAL A 753 4.02 -30.98 -14.22
N VAL A 754 5.24 -31.18 -13.72
CA VAL A 754 5.99 -30.15 -13.00
C VAL A 754 6.32 -28.98 -13.92
N SER A 755 6.71 -29.22 -15.17
CA SER A 755 6.99 -28.16 -16.15
C SER A 755 5.74 -27.34 -16.48
N PHE A 756 4.60 -27.98 -16.67
CA PHE A 756 3.32 -27.31 -16.94
C PHE A 756 2.90 -26.40 -15.78
N ASN A 757 2.92 -26.93 -14.55
CA ASN A 757 2.56 -26.17 -13.35
C ASN A 757 3.62 -25.13 -12.96
N ARG A 758 4.79 -25.11 -13.62
CA ARG A 758 5.81 -24.05 -13.48
C ARG A 758 5.69 -22.93 -14.50
N GLY A 759 4.85 -23.09 -15.53
CA GLY A 759 4.57 -22.01 -16.48
C GLY A 759 3.79 -20.85 -15.85
N ALA A 760 3.47 -19.83 -16.65
CA ALA A 760 2.88 -18.56 -16.19
C ALA A 760 1.69 -18.68 -15.22
N ARG A 761 0.84 -19.72 -15.33
CA ARG A 761 -0.30 -19.94 -14.40
C ARG A 761 0.13 -20.39 -12.99
N GLY A 762 1.14 -21.26 -12.86
CA GLY A 762 1.55 -21.81 -11.55
C GLY A 762 2.80 -21.16 -10.96
N GLN A 763 3.59 -20.46 -11.77
CA GLN A 763 4.72 -19.64 -11.31
C GLN A 763 4.28 -18.54 -10.35
N ASN A 764 3.14 -17.89 -10.60
CA ASN A 764 2.56 -16.88 -9.71
C ASN A 764 2.26 -17.43 -8.32
N THR A 765 1.76 -18.66 -8.22
CA THR A 765 1.47 -19.31 -6.93
C THR A 765 2.76 -19.58 -6.15
N LEU A 766 3.77 -20.17 -6.79
CA LEU A 766 5.06 -20.45 -6.14
C LEU A 766 5.77 -19.17 -5.71
N ARG A 767 5.70 -18.12 -6.53
CA ARG A 767 6.22 -16.80 -6.22
C ARG A 767 5.53 -16.20 -5.00
N GLN A 768 4.20 -16.17 -4.98
CA GLN A 768 3.44 -15.67 -3.82
C GLN A 768 3.77 -16.44 -2.53
N LEU A 769 4.03 -17.74 -2.64
CA LEU A 769 4.38 -18.61 -1.52
C LEU A 769 5.78 -18.35 -0.97
N LEU A 770 6.79 -18.37 -1.83
CA LEU A 770 8.20 -18.44 -1.42
C LEU A 770 8.88 -17.08 -1.43
N ALA A 771 8.42 -16.12 -2.23
CA ALA A 771 9.08 -14.82 -2.37
C ALA A 771 9.23 -14.04 -1.05
N PRO A 772 8.23 -13.95 -0.15
CA PRO A 772 8.38 -13.21 1.10
C PRO A 772 9.50 -13.78 1.98
N VAL A 773 9.51 -15.11 2.14
CA VAL A 773 10.49 -15.78 3.02
C VAL A 773 11.88 -15.82 2.39
N VAL A 774 11.97 -16.00 1.07
CA VAL A 774 13.25 -15.96 0.36
C VAL A 774 13.84 -14.55 0.40
N LYS A 775 13.04 -13.49 0.22
CA LYS A 775 13.52 -12.10 0.34
C LYS A 775 14.03 -11.79 1.75
N GLU A 776 13.30 -12.20 2.78
CA GLU A 776 13.73 -12.03 4.17
C GLU A 776 15.10 -12.68 4.44
N ILE A 777 15.33 -13.90 3.95
CA ILE A 777 16.62 -14.61 4.07
C ILE A 777 17.74 -13.89 3.30
N MET A 778 17.41 -13.25 2.18
CA MET A 778 18.38 -12.55 1.34
C MET A 778 18.73 -11.15 1.84
N GLU A 779 17.77 -10.46 2.46
CA GLU A 779 17.95 -9.11 3.03
C GLU A 779 18.75 -9.14 4.34
N ASP A 780 18.70 -10.25 5.08
CA ASP A 780 19.49 -10.42 6.30
C ASP A 780 20.99 -10.65 5.99
N LYS A 781 21.75 -9.56 5.99
CA LYS A 781 23.21 -9.55 5.78
C LYS A 781 24.00 -10.20 6.93
N SER A 782 23.39 -10.36 8.10
CA SER A 782 24.05 -10.94 9.29
C SER A 782 23.92 -12.46 9.35
N LEU A 783 23.00 -13.02 8.58
CA LEU A 783 22.73 -14.45 8.54
C LEU A 783 23.81 -15.21 7.77
N ILE A 784 24.68 -15.90 8.47
CA ILE A 784 25.67 -16.81 7.89
C ILE A 784 25.42 -18.20 8.45
N ILE A 785 24.80 -19.08 7.66
CA ILE A 785 24.54 -20.45 8.06
C ILE A 785 25.66 -21.34 7.51
N ASN A 786 26.56 -21.76 8.39
CA ASN A 786 27.61 -22.73 8.10
C ASN A 786 27.33 -24.06 8.82
N THR A 787 27.16 -25.13 8.04
CA THR A 787 26.86 -26.47 8.55
C THR A 787 28.08 -27.40 8.55
N SER A 788 29.24 -26.90 8.15
CA SER A 788 30.50 -27.65 8.06
C SER A 788 31.46 -27.21 9.18
N PRO A 789 31.87 -28.11 10.10
CA PRO A 789 32.77 -27.77 11.21
C PRO A 789 34.12 -27.23 10.74
N VAL A 790 34.63 -27.73 9.61
CA VAL A 790 35.91 -27.31 9.02
C VAL A 790 35.82 -25.87 8.51
N ASP A 791 34.71 -25.50 7.88
CA ASP A 791 34.51 -24.15 7.36
C ASP A 791 34.29 -23.13 8.50
N VAL A 792 33.59 -23.55 9.57
CA VAL A 792 33.45 -22.74 10.80
C VAL A 792 34.81 -22.53 11.47
N TYR A 793 35.62 -23.58 11.56
CA TYR A 793 36.98 -23.51 12.09
C TYR A 793 37.87 -22.57 11.24
N LYS A 794 37.88 -22.74 9.91
CA LYS A 794 38.62 -21.84 9.00
C LYS A 794 38.17 -20.39 9.13
N SER A 795 36.86 -20.14 9.19
CA SER A 795 36.33 -18.79 9.40
C SER A 795 36.72 -18.21 10.76
N TRP A 796 36.80 -19.04 11.81
CA TRP A 796 37.22 -18.61 13.14
C TRP A 796 38.72 -18.28 13.18
N VAL A 797 39.57 -19.11 12.58
CA VAL A 797 41.00 -18.85 12.45
C VAL A 797 41.24 -17.55 11.67
N ASN A 798 40.56 -17.36 10.54
CA ASN A 798 40.66 -16.11 9.76
C ASN A 798 40.21 -14.89 10.57
N GLN A 799 39.17 -15.01 11.41
CA GLN A 799 38.73 -13.94 12.30
C GLN A 799 39.75 -13.62 13.39
N LEU A 800 40.37 -14.65 13.97
CA LEU A 800 41.44 -14.46 14.95
C LEU A 800 42.63 -13.73 14.34
N GLU A 801 43.09 -14.16 13.17
CA GLU A 801 44.21 -13.51 12.45
C GLU A 801 43.90 -12.07 12.05
N MET A 802 42.65 -11.78 11.66
CA MET A 802 42.22 -10.42 11.35
C MET A 802 42.21 -9.52 12.61
N GLN A 803 41.85 -10.06 13.77
CA GLN A 803 41.80 -9.31 15.03
C GLN A 803 43.19 -9.13 15.66
N THR A 804 44.07 -10.13 15.55
CA THR A 804 45.42 -10.09 16.12
C THR A 804 46.45 -9.46 15.18
N GLY A 805 46.20 -9.44 13.88
CA GLY A 805 47.16 -8.97 12.86
C GLY A 805 48.37 -9.90 12.66
N GLU A 806 48.41 -11.05 13.33
CA GLU A 806 49.46 -12.06 13.26
C GLU A 806 48.89 -13.41 12.79
N ALA A 807 49.65 -14.14 11.97
CA ALA A 807 49.27 -15.47 11.51
C ALA A 807 49.15 -16.43 12.69
N SER A 808 48.03 -17.16 12.77
CA SER A 808 47.73 -18.01 13.91
C SER A 808 48.64 -19.24 13.91
N LYS A 809 48.96 -19.76 15.10
CA LYS A 809 49.73 -21.01 15.27
C LYS A 809 48.90 -22.26 15.04
N LEU A 810 47.62 -22.12 14.67
CA LEU A 810 46.70 -23.23 14.44
C LEU A 810 46.79 -23.71 12.98
N PRO A 811 46.70 -25.03 12.72
CA PRO A 811 46.76 -25.58 11.36
C PRO A 811 45.52 -25.16 10.56
N TYR A 812 45.73 -24.83 9.27
CA TYR A 812 44.66 -24.39 8.36
C TYR A 812 43.80 -25.52 7.80
N ASP A 813 44.39 -26.70 7.54
CA ASP A 813 43.66 -27.90 7.13
C ASP A 813 43.52 -28.87 8.30
N VAL A 814 42.28 -29.09 8.69
CA VAL A 814 41.89 -29.83 9.90
C VAL A 814 40.78 -30.80 9.54
N THR A 815 40.81 -31.99 10.14
CA THR A 815 39.74 -32.99 9.99
C THR A 815 38.49 -32.58 10.79
N THR A 816 37.32 -33.10 10.44
CA THR A 816 36.05 -32.80 11.13
C THR A 816 36.13 -33.07 12.63
N GLU A 817 36.74 -34.19 13.02
CA GLU A 817 36.93 -34.59 14.42
C GLU A 817 37.84 -33.61 15.19
N GLN A 818 38.95 -33.19 14.57
CA GLN A 818 39.87 -32.23 15.16
C GLN A 818 39.25 -30.83 15.30
N ALA A 819 38.46 -30.38 14.32
CA ALA A 819 37.76 -29.09 14.37
C ALA A 819 36.75 -29.04 15.54
N LEU A 820 36.08 -30.16 15.82
CA LEU A 820 35.11 -30.29 16.91
C LEU A 820 35.75 -30.38 18.31
N THR A 821 37.07 -30.56 18.42
CA THR A 821 37.75 -30.48 19.73
C THR A 821 37.79 -29.07 20.31
N HIS A 822 37.61 -28.04 19.47
CA HIS A 822 37.60 -26.65 19.88
C HIS A 822 36.20 -26.20 20.32
N THR A 823 36.08 -25.76 21.57
CA THR A 823 34.82 -25.28 22.17
C THR A 823 34.19 -24.11 21.41
N GLU A 824 35.00 -23.20 20.89
CA GLU A 824 34.53 -22.04 20.12
C GLU A 824 33.85 -22.44 18.79
N VAL A 825 34.36 -23.50 18.13
CA VAL A 825 33.77 -24.04 16.91
C VAL A 825 32.44 -24.72 17.20
N VAL A 826 32.36 -25.47 18.30
CA VAL A 826 31.12 -26.13 18.75
C VAL A 826 30.04 -25.09 19.06
N ASN A 827 30.36 -24.03 19.82
CA ASN A 827 29.43 -22.96 20.16
C ASN A 827 28.92 -22.21 18.91
N LYS A 828 29.81 -21.86 17.97
CA LYS A 828 29.44 -21.21 16.70
C LYS A 828 28.60 -22.12 15.81
N LEU A 829 28.89 -23.42 15.79
CA LEU A 829 28.12 -24.41 15.05
C LEU A 829 26.71 -24.59 15.65
N GLU A 830 26.58 -24.65 16.97
CA GLU A 830 25.29 -24.76 17.66
C GLU A 830 24.41 -23.53 17.43
N SER A 831 24.99 -22.32 17.52
CA SER A 831 24.30 -21.07 17.15
C SER A 831 23.85 -21.08 15.69
N SER A 832 24.69 -21.59 14.78
CA SER A 832 24.34 -21.72 13.35
C SER A 832 23.19 -22.71 13.12
N ILE A 833 23.15 -23.82 13.86
CA ILE A 833 22.07 -24.82 13.80
C ILE A 833 20.76 -24.21 14.33
N GLN A 834 20.80 -23.43 15.41
CA GLN A 834 19.62 -22.76 15.96
C GLN A 834 19.05 -21.72 14.96
N SER A 835 19.93 -20.93 14.33
CA SER A 835 19.55 -20.00 13.27
C SER A 835 18.96 -20.73 12.05
N LEU A 836 19.57 -21.84 11.61
CA LEU A 836 19.05 -22.67 10.52
C LEU A 836 17.66 -23.22 10.84
N ARG A 837 17.42 -23.68 12.08
CA ARG A 837 16.11 -24.15 12.53
C ARG A 837 15.07 -23.02 12.47
N ALA A 838 15.39 -21.85 13.01
CA ALA A 838 14.49 -20.70 13.01
C ALA A 838 14.08 -20.27 11.59
N VAL A 839 15.06 -20.21 10.68
CA VAL A 839 14.81 -19.87 9.26
C VAL A 839 14.00 -20.97 8.56
N THR A 840 14.32 -22.24 8.82
CA THR A 840 13.58 -23.39 8.25
C THR A 840 12.13 -23.40 8.72
N ASP A 841 11.86 -23.08 9.99
CA ASP A 841 10.49 -22.99 10.54
C ASP A 841 9.65 -21.90 9.88
N LYS A 842 10.26 -20.76 9.51
CA LYS A 842 9.57 -19.71 8.73
C LYS A 842 9.16 -20.21 7.34
N VAL A 843 10.07 -20.91 6.65
CA VAL A 843 9.75 -21.50 5.33
C VAL A 843 8.67 -22.58 5.45
N LEU A 844 8.73 -23.44 6.48
CA LEU A 844 7.71 -24.45 6.74
C LEU A 844 6.33 -23.86 7.01
N ALA A 845 6.25 -22.79 7.81
CA ALA A 845 5.00 -22.10 8.07
C ALA A 845 4.35 -21.56 6.78
N SER A 846 5.17 -21.01 5.88
CA SER A 846 4.70 -20.58 4.56
C SER A 846 4.18 -21.76 3.73
N ILE A 847 4.96 -22.86 3.63
CA ILE A 847 4.56 -24.06 2.88
C ILE A 847 3.25 -24.64 3.42
N PHE A 848 3.10 -24.84 4.73
CA PHE A 848 1.90 -25.49 5.29
C PHE A 848 0.63 -24.63 5.22
N SER A 849 0.75 -23.30 5.22
CA SER A 849 -0.40 -22.40 5.04
C SER A 849 -0.90 -22.32 3.59
N SER A 850 -0.12 -22.85 2.63
CA SER A 850 -0.35 -22.69 1.19
C SER A 850 -1.22 -23.76 0.51
N LEU A 851 -1.75 -24.72 1.27
CA LEU A 851 -2.47 -25.87 0.73
C LEU A 851 -3.59 -25.48 -0.25
N ASN A 852 -4.30 -24.38 0.02
CA ASN A 852 -5.41 -23.89 -0.80
C ASN A 852 -4.96 -23.09 -2.03
N MET A 853 -3.72 -22.60 -2.01
CA MET A 853 -3.14 -21.85 -3.12
C MET A 853 -2.52 -22.78 -4.17
N MET A 854 -2.15 -24.01 -3.80
CA MET A 854 -1.58 -24.98 -4.74
C MET A 854 -2.53 -25.27 -5.91
N PRO A 855 -2.03 -25.29 -7.16
CA PRO A 855 -2.86 -25.55 -8.34
C PRO A 855 -3.60 -26.89 -8.23
N TYR A 856 -4.88 -26.88 -8.60
CA TYR A 856 -5.73 -28.08 -8.61
C TYR A 856 -5.07 -29.23 -9.39
N GLY A 857 -4.51 -28.94 -10.57
CA GLY A 857 -3.84 -29.93 -11.40
C GLY A 857 -2.68 -30.65 -10.70
N MET A 858 -1.86 -29.92 -9.93
CA MET A 858 -0.76 -30.52 -9.16
C MET A 858 -1.27 -31.44 -8.04
N ARG A 859 -2.30 -31.00 -7.32
CA ARG A 859 -2.93 -31.80 -6.24
C ARG A 859 -3.65 -33.03 -6.78
N TYR A 860 -4.36 -32.90 -7.89
CA TYR A 860 -5.02 -34.01 -8.57
C TYR A 860 -4.01 -35.05 -9.06
N ILE A 861 -2.90 -34.63 -9.66
CA ILE A 861 -1.84 -35.57 -10.06
C ILE A 861 -1.18 -36.24 -8.85
N ALA A 862 -1.03 -35.55 -7.72
CA ALA A 862 -0.58 -36.20 -6.48
C ALA A 862 -1.57 -37.28 -5.99
N LYS A 863 -2.88 -37.03 -6.10
CA LYS A 863 -3.95 -38.02 -5.82
C LYS A 863 -3.85 -39.22 -6.75
N VAL A 864 -3.71 -38.99 -8.06
CA VAL A 864 -3.55 -40.05 -9.06
C VAL A 864 -2.27 -40.86 -8.78
N LEU A 865 -1.13 -40.19 -8.56
CA LEU A 865 0.14 -40.84 -8.23
C LEU A 865 0.01 -41.76 -7.00
N LYS A 866 -0.61 -41.27 -5.92
CA LYS A 866 -0.85 -42.07 -4.70
C LYS A 866 -1.73 -43.29 -5.01
N SER A 867 -2.82 -43.09 -5.75
CA SER A 867 -3.81 -44.13 -6.04
C SER A 867 -3.24 -45.20 -6.95
N SER A 868 -2.58 -44.82 -8.05
CA SER A 868 -1.94 -45.75 -8.99
C SER A 868 -0.79 -46.53 -8.35
N LEU A 869 -0.02 -45.91 -7.45
CA LEU A 869 1.03 -46.63 -6.72
C LEU A 869 0.45 -47.61 -5.70
N HIS A 870 -0.63 -47.26 -5.03
CA HIS A 870 -1.30 -48.17 -4.11
C HIS A 870 -1.94 -49.36 -4.85
N GLU A 871 -2.49 -49.13 -6.05
CA GLU A 871 -3.04 -50.17 -6.89
C GLU A 871 -1.96 -51.15 -7.40
N LYS A 872 -0.80 -50.62 -7.82
CA LYS A 872 0.33 -51.44 -8.29
C LYS A 872 1.09 -52.14 -7.16
N PHE A 873 1.23 -51.50 -6.00
CA PHE A 873 1.93 -52.01 -4.82
C PHE A 873 1.01 -51.99 -3.58
N PRO A 874 0.07 -52.93 -3.46
CA PRO A 874 -0.89 -52.97 -2.35
C PRO A 874 -0.22 -53.15 -0.98
N ASP A 875 0.94 -53.83 -0.96
CA ASP A 875 1.72 -54.11 0.26
C ASP A 875 2.51 -52.88 0.76
N ALA A 876 2.57 -51.80 -0.01
CA ALA A 876 3.27 -50.57 0.36
C ALA A 876 2.54 -49.85 1.50
N THR A 877 3.29 -49.37 2.48
CA THR A 877 2.71 -48.60 3.58
C THR A 877 2.25 -47.22 3.08
N GLU A 878 1.19 -46.67 3.68
CA GLU A 878 0.74 -45.32 3.34
C GLU A 878 1.85 -44.27 3.58
N ASP A 879 2.74 -44.50 4.54
CA ASP A 879 3.90 -43.65 4.80
C ASP A 879 4.91 -43.64 3.63
N GLU A 880 5.21 -44.79 3.04
CA GLU A 880 6.07 -44.90 1.86
C GLU A 880 5.45 -44.21 0.64
N LEU A 881 4.16 -44.39 0.41
CA LEU A 881 3.44 -43.72 -0.67
C LEU A 881 3.45 -42.20 -0.50
N LEU A 882 3.23 -41.70 0.73
CA LEU A 882 3.27 -40.27 1.03
C LEU A 882 4.67 -39.66 0.85
N LYS A 883 5.76 -40.43 1.08
CA LYS A 883 7.12 -39.96 0.75
C LYS A 883 7.32 -39.74 -0.75
N ILE A 884 6.73 -40.60 -1.59
CA ILE A 884 6.78 -40.42 -3.05
C ILE A 884 5.95 -39.20 -3.50
N VAL A 885 4.78 -39.01 -2.91
CA VAL A 885 4.00 -37.78 -3.12
C VAL A 885 4.77 -36.55 -2.66
N GLY A 886 5.45 -36.63 -1.52
CA GLY A 886 6.34 -35.58 -1.01
C GLY A 886 7.50 -35.28 -1.96
N ASN A 887 8.04 -36.31 -2.62
CA ASN A 887 9.05 -36.13 -3.66
C ASN A 887 8.51 -35.32 -4.86
N LEU A 888 7.27 -35.54 -5.28
CA LEU A 888 6.64 -34.74 -6.32
C LEU A 888 6.41 -33.29 -5.87
N LEU A 889 5.70 -33.11 -4.76
CA LEU A 889 5.20 -31.80 -4.30
C LEU A 889 6.31 -30.92 -3.73
N TYR A 890 7.20 -31.48 -2.90
CA TYR A 890 8.28 -30.71 -2.31
C TYR A 890 9.56 -30.78 -3.17
N TYR A 891 10.16 -31.96 -3.34
CA TYR A 891 11.49 -32.07 -3.94
C TYR A 891 11.53 -31.70 -5.43
N ARG A 892 10.54 -32.12 -6.23
CA ARG A 892 10.52 -31.84 -7.67
C ARG A 892 9.87 -30.51 -8.00
N TYR A 893 8.86 -30.06 -7.25
CA TYR A 893 8.13 -28.81 -7.54
C TYR A 893 8.68 -27.59 -6.78
N MET A 894 8.73 -27.62 -5.44
CA MET A 894 9.12 -26.46 -4.60
C MET A 894 10.64 -26.30 -4.38
N ASN A 895 11.37 -27.37 -4.11
CA ASN A 895 12.78 -27.33 -3.69
C ASN A 895 13.71 -26.60 -4.69
N PRO A 896 13.60 -26.79 -6.02
CA PRO A 896 14.42 -26.06 -6.98
C PRO A 896 14.18 -24.54 -6.96
N ALA A 897 12.95 -24.10 -6.65
CA ALA A 897 12.60 -22.69 -6.53
C ALA A 897 13.17 -22.04 -5.25
N ILE A 898 13.43 -22.83 -4.20
CA ILE A 898 14.11 -22.37 -2.98
C ILE A 898 15.63 -22.25 -3.21
N VAL A 899 16.23 -23.23 -3.89
CA VAL A 899 17.69 -23.28 -4.11
C VAL A 899 18.15 -22.22 -5.12
N ALA A 900 17.37 -21.98 -6.17
CA ALA A 900 17.70 -21.05 -7.25
C ALA A 900 16.53 -20.08 -7.52
N PRO A 901 16.17 -19.19 -6.57
CA PRO A 901 14.99 -18.34 -6.71
C PRO A 901 15.07 -17.37 -7.89
N ASP A 902 16.28 -17.04 -8.33
CA ASP A 902 16.59 -16.26 -9.54
C ASP A 902 16.20 -17.01 -10.83
N GLY A 903 16.56 -18.29 -10.93
CA GLY A 903 16.27 -19.10 -12.12
C GLY A 903 14.81 -19.55 -12.26
N PHE A 904 13.97 -19.30 -11.26
CA PHE A 904 12.56 -19.66 -11.21
C PHE A 904 11.63 -18.44 -11.07
N ASP A 905 12.15 -17.21 -11.26
CA ASP A 905 11.48 -15.91 -11.10
C ASP A 905 10.66 -15.76 -9.81
N ILE A 906 11.18 -16.30 -8.71
CA ILE A 906 10.60 -16.10 -7.37
C ILE A 906 10.91 -14.68 -6.88
N ILE A 907 12.06 -14.14 -7.26
CA ILE A 907 12.52 -12.80 -6.93
C ILE A 907 12.86 -12.03 -8.19
N ASP A 908 12.52 -10.75 -8.24
CA ASP A 908 12.93 -9.86 -9.33
C ASP A 908 14.33 -9.34 -9.01
N MET A 909 15.33 -9.78 -9.78
CA MET A 909 16.69 -9.23 -9.71
C MET A 909 16.86 -8.11 -10.72
N THR A 910 17.63 -7.08 -10.36
CA THR A 910 18.06 -6.05 -11.31
C THR A 910 18.92 -6.69 -12.41
N ALA A 911 18.85 -6.16 -13.64
CA ALA A 911 19.54 -6.73 -14.79
C ALA A 911 21.06 -6.90 -14.51
N GLY A 912 21.52 -8.16 -14.41
CA GLY A 912 22.92 -8.51 -14.10
C GLY A 912 23.25 -8.82 -12.64
N GLY A 913 22.28 -8.71 -11.71
CA GLY A 913 22.47 -9.10 -10.31
C GLY A 913 22.51 -10.62 -10.13
N GLN A 914 23.62 -11.15 -9.60
CA GLN A 914 23.72 -12.57 -9.20
C GLN A 914 23.48 -12.70 -7.69
N ILE A 915 22.83 -13.78 -7.28
CA ILE A 915 22.69 -14.14 -5.85
C ILE A 915 24.09 -14.30 -5.24
N HIS A 916 24.33 -13.65 -4.10
CA HIS A 916 25.62 -13.74 -3.41
C HIS A 916 25.90 -15.21 -3.03
N PRO A 917 27.16 -15.70 -3.14
CA PRO A 917 27.49 -17.08 -2.77
C PRO A 917 27.00 -17.49 -1.38
N ASP A 918 27.05 -16.58 -0.39
CA ASP A 918 26.53 -16.82 0.97
C ASP A 918 24.99 -16.95 1.01
N GLN A 919 24.25 -16.11 0.29
CA GLN A 919 22.79 -16.21 0.19
C GLN A 919 22.40 -17.55 -0.45
N ARG A 920 23.09 -17.95 -1.52
CA ARG A 920 22.87 -19.24 -2.18
C ARG A 920 23.22 -20.42 -1.25
N ARG A 921 24.28 -20.30 -0.44
CA ARG A 921 24.62 -21.30 0.59
C ARG A 921 23.54 -21.40 1.67
N ASN A 922 23.05 -20.28 2.19
CA ASN A 922 21.99 -20.24 3.19
C ASN A 922 20.71 -20.92 2.69
N LEU A 923 20.24 -20.54 1.50
CA LEU A 923 19.08 -21.16 0.84
C LEU A 923 19.30 -22.64 0.54
N GLY A 924 20.49 -23.01 0.09
CA GLY A 924 20.87 -24.42 -0.12
C GLY A 924 20.86 -25.25 1.15
N CYS A 925 21.29 -24.69 2.29
CA CYS A 925 21.22 -25.36 3.59
C CYS A 925 19.77 -25.55 4.04
N VAL A 926 18.92 -24.52 3.93
CA VAL A 926 17.49 -24.60 4.27
C VAL A 926 16.78 -25.66 3.40
N ALA A 927 17.02 -25.63 2.09
CA ALA A 927 16.52 -26.61 1.13
C ALA A 927 16.95 -28.05 1.49
N LYS A 928 18.21 -28.23 1.90
CA LYS A 928 18.73 -29.53 2.35
C LYS A 928 17.99 -30.05 3.59
N VAL A 929 17.80 -29.20 4.61
CA VAL A 929 17.06 -29.60 5.84
C VAL A 929 15.62 -29.97 5.52
N LEU A 930 14.94 -29.15 4.72
CA LEU A 930 13.57 -29.41 4.30
C LEU A 930 13.44 -30.69 3.45
N GLN A 931 14.40 -30.97 2.57
CA GLN A 931 14.44 -32.22 1.81
C GLN A 931 14.58 -33.45 2.72
N HIS A 932 15.48 -33.38 3.71
CA HIS A 932 15.65 -34.43 4.71
C HIS A 932 14.38 -34.60 5.56
N ALA A 933 13.72 -33.49 5.93
CA ALA A 933 12.46 -33.51 6.67
C ALA A 933 11.30 -34.10 5.84
N ALA A 934 11.19 -33.78 4.55
CA ALA A 934 10.14 -34.29 3.67
C ALA A 934 10.28 -35.78 3.35
N SER A 935 11.51 -36.31 3.35
CA SER A 935 11.81 -37.72 3.07
C SER A 935 12.00 -38.59 4.33
N ASN A 936 11.91 -37.99 5.53
CA ASN A 936 12.25 -38.61 6.82
C ASN A 936 13.66 -39.23 6.84
N LYS A 937 14.64 -38.57 6.20
CA LYS A 937 16.03 -39.03 6.15
C LYS A 937 16.85 -38.33 7.24
N LEU A 938 17.31 -39.10 8.22
CA LEU A 938 18.15 -38.60 9.30
C LEU A 938 19.56 -38.26 8.80
N PHE A 939 20.25 -37.35 9.48
CA PHE A 939 21.67 -37.11 9.26
C PHE A 939 22.48 -38.22 9.93
N GLU A 940 23.25 -38.96 9.13
CA GLU A 940 24.10 -40.10 9.53
C GLU A 940 25.46 -40.03 8.80
N GLY A 941 26.50 -40.67 9.34
CA GLY A 941 27.84 -40.72 8.74
C GLY A 941 28.61 -39.39 8.82
N GLU A 942 29.10 -38.87 7.70
CA GLU A 942 29.93 -37.64 7.63
C GLU A 942 29.22 -36.35 8.12
N SER A 943 27.91 -36.40 8.41
CA SER A 943 27.10 -35.29 8.95
C SER A 943 26.64 -35.51 10.39
N GLU A 944 27.30 -36.40 11.15
CA GLU A 944 26.91 -36.75 12.52
C GLU A 944 26.88 -35.55 13.50
N HIS A 945 27.65 -34.50 13.22
CA HIS A 945 27.60 -33.23 13.96
C HIS A 945 26.25 -32.49 13.85
N LEU A 946 25.37 -32.88 12.91
CA LEU A 946 23.99 -32.38 12.78
C LEU A 946 22.96 -33.31 13.44
N SER A 947 23.39 -34.34 14.19
CA SER A 947 22.50 -35.29 14.87
C SER A 947 21.52 -34.63 15.85
N SER A 948 21.89 -33.48 16.44
CA SER A 948 20.99 -32.66 17.26
C SER A 948 19.72 -32.23 16.53
N MET A 949 19.75 -32.17 15.19
CA MET A 949 18.62 -31.81 14.34
C MET A 949 17.73 -33.01 13.97
N ASN A 950 18.14 -34.25 14.21
CA ASN A 950 17.38 -35.45 13.85
C ASN A 950 16.01 -35.53 14.57
N THR A 951 15.94 -35.08 15.82
CA THR A 951 14.68 -34.96 16.57
C THR A 951 13.74 -33.95 15.92
N TYR A 952 14.28 -32.81 15.47
CA TYR A 952 13.53 -31.79 14.75
C TYR A 952 13.03 -32.29 13.38
N LEU A 953 13.88 -32.99 12.61
CA LEU A 953 13.49 -33.59 11.32
C LEU A 953 12.31 -34.55 11.48
N SER A 954 12.36 -35.43 12.49
CA SER A 954 11.30 -36.42 12.74
C SER A 954 9.97 -35.76 13.10
N GLN A 955 9.99 -34.69 13.90
CA GLN A 955 8.79 -33.91 14.24
C GLN A 955 8.23 -33.17 13.02
N THR A 956 9.10 -32.58 12.21
CA THR A 956 8.72 -31.86 10.99
C THR A 956 8.18 -32.82 9.92
N TYR A 957 8.71 -34.04 9.81
CA TYR A 957 8.20 -35.06 8.92
C TYR A 957 6.72 -35.39 9.20
N GLN A 958 6.31 -35.49 10.47
CA GLN A 958 4.89 -35.72 10.80
C GLN A 958 3.98 -34.59 10.29
N LYS A 959 4.45 -33.34 10.32
CA LYS A 959 3.73 -32.20 9.73
C LYS A 959 3.66 -32.31 8.21
N PHE A 960 4.76 -32.66 7.55
CA PHE A 960 4.79 -32.90 6.11
C PHE A 960 3.87 -34.04 5.69
N ARG A 961 3.83 -35.14 6.45
CA ARG A 961 2.95 -36.27 6.20
C ARG A 961 1.48 -35.84 6.17
N ASN A 962 1.04 -35.09 7.18
CA ASN A 962 -0.33 -34.54 7.22
C ASN A 962 -0.60 -33.60 6.03
N PHE A 963 0.37 -32.76 5.68
CA PHE A 963 0.26 -31.86 4.54
C PHE A 963 0.13 -32.61 3.20
N PHE A 964 0.95 -33.64 2.96
CA PHE A 964 0.88 -34.44 1.73
C PHE A 964 -0.43 -35.22 1.64
N GLN A 965 -0.92 -35.74 2.76
CA GLN A 965 -2.22 -36.40 2.81
C GLN A 965 -3.36 -35.45 2.46
N ALA A 966 -3.40 -34.26 3.05
CA ALA A 966 -4.39 -33.23 2.74
C ALA A 966 -4.27 -32.72 1.30
N ALA A 967 -3.05 -32.67 0.75
CA ALA A 967 -2.83 -32.26 -0.64
C ALA A 967 -3.50 -33.23 -1.64
N CYS A 968 -3.57 -34.52 -1.32
CA CYS A 968 -4.21 -35.53 -2.17
C CYS A 968 -5.75 -35.54 -2.09
N ASP A 969 -6.34 -34.90 -1.07
CA ASP A 969 -7.79 -34.87 -0.88
C ASP A 969 -8.44 -33.78 -1.76
N VAL A 970 -8.87 -34.18 -2.96
CA VAL A 970 -9.35 -33.29 -4.03
C VAL A 970 -10.44 -33.99 -4.86
N PRO A 971 -11.49 -33.26 -5.30
CA PRO A 971 -12.56 -33.81 -6.15
C PRO A 971 -12.06 -34.24 -7.54
N GLU A 972 -12.78 -35.14 -8.19
CA GLU A 972 -12.47 -35.57 -9.56
C GLU A 972 -12.62 -34.40 -10.57
N PRO A 973 -11.91 -34.43 -11.71
CA PRO A 973 -11.93 -33.33 -12.68
C PRO A 973 -13.33 -33.07 -13.24
N GLU A 974 -14.14 -34.12 -13.43
CA GLU A 974 -15.52 -34.02 -13.88
C GLU A 974 -16.36 -33.14 -12.93
N GLU A 975 -16.24 -33.36 -11.62
CA GLU A 975 -16.92 -32.58 -10.58
C GLU A 975 -16.33 -31.17 -10.45
N LYS A 976 -15.01 -31.04 -10.60
CA LYS A 976 -14.31 -29.75 -10.44
C LYS A 976 -14.66 -28.76 -11.56
N PHE A 977 -14.69 -29.24 -12.79
CA PHE A 977 -14.91 -28.41 -13.98
C PHE A 977 -16.39 -28.40 -14.43
N ASN A 978 -17.25 -29.23 -13.84
CA ASN A 978 -18.65 -29.41 -14.25
C ASN A 978 -18.77 -29.75 -15.76
N ILE A 979 -17.92 -30.65 -16.23
CA ILE A 979 -17.89 -31.10 -17.63
C ILE A 979 -18.40 -32.53 -17.68
N ASP A 980 -19.40 -32.77 -18.53
CA ASP A 980 -19.96 -34.09 -18.83
C ASP A 980 -19.67 -34.52 -20.29
N GLU A 981 -20.08 -35.73 -20.66
CA GLU A 981 -19.82 -36.31 -21.98
C GLU A 981 -20.47 -35.53 -23.15
N TYR A 982 -21.47 -34.69 -22.85
CA TYR A 982 -22.25 -33.92 -23.84
C TYR A 982 -21.85 -32.45 -23.91
N SER A 983 -21.06 -31.94 -22.98
CA SER A 983 -20.61 -30.55 -22.90
C SER A 983 -19.93 -30.06 -24.20
N ASP A 984 -19.18 -30.94 -24.86
CA ASP A 984 -18.53 -30.67 -26.16
C ASP A 984 -19.50 -30.60 -27.35
N MET A 985 -20.73 -31.12 -27.21
CA MET A 985 -21.78 -31.06 -28.24
C MET A 985 -22.66 -29.80 -28.11
N VAL A 986 -22.59 -29.11 -26.98
CA VAL A 986 -23.41 -27.92 -26.64
C VAL A 986 -22.68 -26.61 -26.97
N THR A 987 -21.36 -26.63 -27.22
CA THR A 987 -20.59 -25.45 -27.61
C THR A 987 -20.92 -24.98 -29.05
N LEU A 988 -21.21 -23.68 -29.25
CA LEU A 988 -21.66 -23.14 -30.55
C LEU A 988 -20.55 -23.18 -31.61
N SER A 989 -19.29 -23.07 -31.16
CA SER A 989 -18.10 -23.12 -32.00
C SER A 989 -17.33 -24.43 -31.86
N LYS A 990 -16.89 -24.98 -33.01
CA LYS A 990 -15.96 -26.11 -33.00
C LYS A 990 -14.63 -25.65 -32.40
N PRO A 991 -14.04 -26.40 -31.45
CA PRO A 991 -12.75 -26.04 -30.87
C PRO A 991 -11.68 -26.03 -31.97
N VAL A 992 -11.05 -24.86 -32.14
CA VAL A 992 -9.95 -24.65 -33.09
C VAL A 992 -8.64 -24.64 -32.32
N ILE A 993 -7.65 -25.36 -32.84
CA ILE A 993 -6.32 -25.46 -32.23
C ILE A 993 -5.39 -24.49 -32.97
N TYR A 994 -4.81 -23.55 -32.24
CA TYR A 994 -4.03 -22.46 -32.81
C TYR A 994 -2.55 -22.86 -32.96
N ILE A 995 -2.27 -23.64 -34.00
CA ILE A 995 -0.97 -24.26 -34.23
C ILE A 995 -0.26 -23.68 -35.48
N SER A 996 1.05 -23.46 -35.38
CA SER A 996 1.89 -23.00 -36.49
C SER A 996 2.21 -24.13 -37.47
N ILE A 997 2.62 -23.78 -38.69
CA ILE A 997 2.99 -24.79 -39.71
C ILE A 997 4.19 -25.63 -39.25
N GLU A 998 5.15 -25.03 -38.57
CA GLU A 998 6.32 -25.75 -38.02
C GLU A 998 5.89 -26.75 -36.94
N GLU A 999 4.99 -26.36 -36.03
CA GLU A 999 4.43 -27.24 -35.00
C GLU A 999 3.57 -28.35 -35.63
N ILE A 1000 2.81 -28.09 -36.71
CA ILE A 1000 2.08 -29.13 -37.46
C ILE A 1000 3.06 -30.14 -38.06
N ILE A 1001 4.15 -29.68 -38.68
CA ILE A 1001 5.17 -30.56 -39.27
C ILE A 1001 5.80 -31.41 -38.17
N ASN A 1002 6.19 -30.79 -37.06
CA ASN A 1002 6.76 -31.47 -35.91
C ASN A 1002 5.79 -32.52 -35.35
N THR A 1003 4.54 -32.16 -35.10
CA THR A 1003 3.49 -33.07 -34.61
C THR A 1003 3.19 -34.20 -35.59
N HIS A 1004 3.28 -33.95 -36.90
CA HIS A 1004 3.02 -34.96 -37.93
C HIS A 1004 4.22 -35.92 -38.13
N SER A 1005 5.43 -35.44 -37.88
CA SER A 1005 6.67 -36.22 -38.01
C SER A 1005 6.91 -37.20 -36.87
N VAL A 1006 6.37 -36.87 -35.70
CA VAL A 1006 6.32 -37.71 -34.50
C VAL A 1006 5.18 -38.70 -34.66
#